data_AF-A0A9Q7TJK7-F1
#
_entry.id   AF-A0A9Q7TJK7-F1
#
_cell.length_a   1.000
_cell.length_b   1.000
_cell.length_c   1.000
_cell.angle_alpha   90.00
_cell.angle_beta   90.00
_cell.angle_gamma   90.00
#
_symmetry.space_group_name_H-M   'P 1'
#
loop_
_entity.id
_entity.type
_entity.pdbx_description
1 polymer ?
#
loop_
_entity_poly.entity_id
_entity_poly.type
_entity_poly.pdbx_seq_one_letter_code
_entity_poly.pdbx_strand_id
1 'polypeptide(L)'
;MGPELGGGQESSVEADAVPLSYMPRIRICILQQSLPPPIAKGIDELVRHHIRPDVLYLHRGNSPLPANGLPNQNGGRASSSAPVWDWNLQFTEFTAIDPLTWTSSTSSSNFASSDDASRSQPVNASFIINITYHPASPHHAYRALGHILGVSKDILSLISSSTSEPTPLHPNLFPQNHSSGYYLSPSIANNKLNITQKSDYETIGTMIDCSRNGVLNVRSNKYLLRTLALLGYNMLQLYTEDTYEIDGEPFFGYLRGGYSHTELREIDDYAAMLGVEVIPCIQTLGHLGQMLQWPRYLGLRDTAEVLLPGWGETYVMLEKMIRAATSPFRSKKIHLGMDETHGLSQGRYYSIFGHANNKPSSQVFVEHLEKVNGICKGMGLEPMIWSDMLFCLSARNNSLVGYYDSEQPLDVKEQGLPGGIDLVYWDYYHTSAQSYEGRIRNHEQLRGASPWLAAGSWTWSRFWTALPFTFQTIAVNLTAAKRSVGVKHVFLTIWGDEGNEVDLWSSLPAWVYYADHCYTTTSSVEGGERGLEVGMVKAKFDAIVGANWDDFIQASSIDDTSKDGNKFAEDDKIHFAPNTSKWMLWSDPVHSFAEPTLVASGFDAESHYAGLAERLGERVEGVTLSNPLQHHNTLVVRSTQGKEEKKGLFGAAASLFSSVTGTSEGGGMKTIRILADHPFNARLELARLLARTLSLKANLRQRLHQAYVSRNWPQLQQLNRRTGRCADATRKLWRYHREVWMSMYKPHGWETLELRYGGLVARLETLHRRVGAFLEHVLRPTTLGGGLVGEEEGDREEEDAVRASGRRADVFLPFPSSFDEDAGESGRSSLDPEQSQEGESRGDSGEDGSEDDDDSMRSRRRRENKWGWQEKVTSLPELEKPLHLVYGSPEQLLDYHRVSRPTYC
;
A
#
# COMPACT_ATOMS: atom_id res chain seq x y z
N MET A 1 10.67 2.94 2.74
CA MET A 1 10.85 4.38 3.02
C MET A 1 12.29 4.55 3.50
N GLY A 2 13.22 4.95 2.63
CA GLY A 2 14.63 5.10 3.04
C GLY A 2 14.76 6.02 4.27
N PRO A 3 15.78 5.82 5.12
CA PRO A 3 16.01 6.70 6.25
C PRO A 3 16.28 8.11 5.72
N GLU A 4 15.51 9.09 6.19
CA GLU A 4 15.98 10.47 6.17
C GLU A 4 17.12 10.51 7.19
N LEU A 5 18.35 10.48 6.69
CA LEU A 5 19.50 10.81 7.51
C LEU A 5 19.33 12.29 7.87
N GLY A 6 18.90 12.55 9.11
CA GLY A 6 18.65 13.90 9.62
C GLY A 6 19.83 14.82 9.32
N GLY A 7 19.54 16.00 8.77
CA GLY A 7 20.52 16.98 8.28
C GLY A 7 21.33 17.69 9.36
N GLY A 8 21.87 16.96 10.33
CA GLY A 8 22.55 17.51 11.50
C GLY A 8 23.65 16.62 12.04
N GLN A 9 24.57 16.18 11.18
CA GLN A 9 25.99 15.88 11.46
C GLN A 9 26.59 15.25 10.19
N GLU A 10 27.73 15.77 9.73
CA GLU A 10 28.54 15.23 8.62
C GLU A 10 29.19 13.87 8.96
N SER A 11 28.43 12.93 9.51
CA SER A 11 28.79 11.52 9.48
C SER A 11 27.83 10.85 8.51
N SER A 12 28.26 10.72 7.25
CA SER A 12 27.73 9.67 6.39
C SER A 12 27.65 8.40 7.23
N VAL A 13 26.48 7.77 7.32
CA VAL A 13 26.41 6.42 7.88
C VAL A 13 27.47 5.61 7.15
N GLU A 14 28.53 5.26 7.87
CA GLU A 14 29.60 4.43 7.32
C GLU A 14 28.93 3.21 6.70
N ALA A 15 29.25 2.97 5.44
CA ALA A 15 28.72 1.94 4.55
C ALA A 15 29.11 0.50 4.99
N ASP A 16 29.26 0.28 6.29
CA ASP A 16 29.92 -0.90 6.86
C ASP A 16 28.98 -2.07 7.15
N ALA A 17 27.68 -1.94 6.83
CA ALA A 17 26.69 -2.98 7.17
C ALA A 17 25.69 -3.33 6.06
N VAL A 18 25.96 -3.00 4.78
CA VAL A 18 25.18 -3.58 3.67
C VAL A 18 25.73 -4.98 3.37
N PRO A 19 24.89 -6.04 3.30
CA PRO A 19 25.37 -7.37 3.01
C PRO A 19 26.19 -7.42 1.70
N LEU A 20 27.25 -8.20 1.76
CA LEU A 20 28.13 -8.60 0.68
C LEU A 20 27.34 -9.27 -0.47
N SER A 21 26.64 -8.52 -1.33
CA SER A 21 26.17 -9.10 -2.59
C SER A 21 27.39 -9.43 -3.46
N TYR A 22 27.53 -10.72 -3.73
CA TYR A 22 28.59 -11.34 -4.53
C TYR A 22 28.40 -11.15 -6.04
N MET A 23 27.31 -10.51 -6.47
CA MET A 23 27.06 -10.24 -7.89
C MET A 23 27.83 -9.01 -8.34
N PRO A 24 28.38 -9.00 -9.57
CA PRO A 24 28.90 -7.78 -10.17
C PRO A 24 27.85 -6.66 -10.13
N ARG A 25 28.28 -5.43 -9.86
CA ARG A 25 27.39 -4.27 -9.72
C ARG A 25 27.78 -3.14 -10.65
N ILE A 26 26.83 -2.26 -10.93
CA ILE A 26 27.06 -1.00 -11.64
C ILE A 26 26.80 0.15 -10.66
N ARG A 27 27.74 1.09 -10.61
CA ARG A 27 27.60 2.38 -9.96
C ARG A 27 27.37 3.43 -11.04
N ILE A 28 26.30 4.21 -10.90
CA ILE A 28 25.96 5.34 -11.76
C ILE A 28 26.59 6.59 -11.16
N CYS A 29 27.56 7.15 -11.87
CA CYS A 29 28.36 8.29 -11.46
C CYS A 29 27.91 9.54 -12.25
N ILE A 30 27.49 10.58 -11.54
CA ILE A 30 27.09 11.86 -12.14
C ILE A 30 28.12 12.91 -11.73
N LEU A 31 28.74 13.56 -12.70
CA LEU A 31 29.73 14.62 -12.45
C LEU A 31 29.00 15.91 -12.03
N GLN A 32 29.23 16.38 -10.80
CA GLN A 32 28.50 17.52 -10.25
C GLN A 32 28.71 18.81 -11.04
N GLN A 33 29.93 19.02 -11.54
CA GLN A 33 30.31 20.25 -12.24
C GLN A 33 29.71 20.36 -13.65
N SER A 34 29.27 19.24 -14.25
CA SER A 34 28.67 19.22 -15.59
C SER A 34 27.14 19.17 -15.57
N LEU A 35 26.51 19.22 -14.39
CA LEU A 35 25.05 19.18 -14.29
C LEU A 35 24.43 20.51 -14.75
N PRO A 36 23.46 20.47 -15.69
CA PRO A 36 22.68 21.65 -16.03
C PRO A 36 21.96 22.21 -14.78
N PRO A 37 21.99 23.54 -14.56
CA PRO A 37 21.40 24.16 -13.37
C PRO A 37 19.93 23.78 -13.09
N PRO A 38 19.04 23.66 -14.10
CA PRO A 38 17.64 23.32 -13.86
C PRO A 38 17.42 21.96 -13.18
N ILE A 39 18.29 20.98 -13.44
CA ILE A 39 18.13 19.62 -12.92
C ILE A 39 19.03 19.30 -11.72
N ALA A 40 20.04 20.13 -11.46
CA ALA A 40 21.09 19.85 -10.48
C ALA A 40 20.56 19.55 -9.07
N LYS A 41 19.60 20.36 -8.58
CA LYS A 41 19.00 20.14 -7.25
C LYS A 41 18.17 18.85 -7.20
N GLY A 42 17.40 18.56 -8.25
CA GLY A 42 16.64 17.31 -8.33
C GLY A 42 17.54 16.08 -8.36
N ILE A 43 18.68 16.13 -9.06
CA ILE A 43 19.67 15.05 -9.06
C ILE A 43 20.29 14.85 -7.68
N ASP A 44 20.65 15.93 -6.97
CA ASP A 44 21.18 15.86 -5.60
C ASP A 44 20.18 15.17 -4.64
N GLU A 45 18.90 15.52 -4.72
CA GLU A 45 17.82 14.86 -3.98
C GLU A 45 17.68 13.36 -4.32
N LEU A 46 17.75 13.00 -5.60
CA LEU A 46 17.67 11.61 -6.04
C LEU A 46 18.87 10.78 -5.55
N VAL A 47 20.09 11.35 -5.59
CA VAL A 47 21.31 10.71 -5.06
C VAL A 47 21.19 10.50 -3.55
N ARG A 48 20.81 11.55 -2.79
CA ARG A 48 20.72 11.49 -1.33
C ARG A 48 19.71 10.46 -0.83
N HIS A 49 18.60 10.29 -1.55
CA HIS A 49 17.47 9.48 -1.12
C HIS A 49 17.31 8.17 -1.91
N HIS A 50 18.29 7.78 -2.71
CA HIS A 50 18.22 6.52 -3.44
C HIS A 50 18.16 5.32 -2.47
N ILE A 51 17.32 4.32 -2.77
CA ILE A 51 17.04 3.23 -1.83
C ILE A 51 18.26 2.32 -1.58
N ARG A 52 19.18 2.25 -2.54
CA ARG A 52 20.44 1.50 -2.41
C ARG A 52 21.60 2.48 -2.26
N PRO A 53 22.24 2.56 -1.09
CA PRO A 53 23.49 3.31 -0.98
C PRO A 53 24.49 2.71 -2.00
N ASP A 54 25.30 3.58 -2.60
CA ASP A 54 26.36 3.25 -3.58
C ASP A 54 25.95 2.89 -5.02
N VAL A 55 24.67 2.87 -5.36
CA VAL A 55 24.23 2.68 -6.76
C VAL A 55 24.25 4.00 -7.54
N LEU A 56 23.82 5.10 -6.92
CA LEU A 56 23.78 6.42 -7.53
C LEU A 56 24.72 7.35 -6.76
N TYR A 57 25.68 7.95 -7.44
CA TYR A 57 26.79 8.68 -6.83
C TYR A 57 27.03 10.02 -7.52
N LEU A 58 27.13 11.09 -6.72
CA LEU A 58 27.48 12.42 -7.21
C LEU A 58 28.99 12.65 -7.06
N HIS A 59 29.70 12.63 -8.19
CA HIS A 59 31.15 12.77 -8.24
C HIS A 59 31.58 14.24 -8.22
N ARG A 60 32.44 14.59 -7.25
CA ARG A 60 32.96 15.96 -7.03
C ARG A 60 34.28 16.26 -7.76
N GLY A 61 34.89 15.27 -8.41
CA GLY A 61 36.12 15.47 -9.15
C GLY A 61 35.90 16.31 -10.41
N ASN A 62 36.96 16.45 -11.21
CA ASN A 62 36.95 17.28 -12.42
C ASN A 62 36.86 16.45 -13.72
N SER A 63 36.86 15.13 -13.63
CA SER A 63 36.87 14.22 -14.78
C SER A 63 35.99 12.99 -14.52
N PRO A 64 35.43 12.37 -15.57
CA PRO A 64 34.75 11.08 -15.44
C PRO A 64 35.64 10.02 -14.78
N LEU A 65 35.04 9.11 -14.02
CA LEU A 65 35.74 7.99 -13.41
C LEU A 65 36.04 6.91 -14.47
N PRO A 66 37.16 6.17 -14.36
CA PRO A 66 37.40 5.00 -15.20
C PRO A 66 36.28 3.97 -14.97
N ALA A 67 35.90 3.21 -15.99
CA ALA A 67 34.82 2.23 -15.87
C ALA A 67 35.12 1.16 -14.82
N ASN A 68 36.41 0.92 -14.53
CA ASN A 68 36.99 0.18 -13.42
C ASN A 68 36.22 -1.11 -13.08
N GLY A 69 36.72 -2.28 -13.43
CA GLY A 69 36.02 -3.54 -13.18
C GLY A 69 36.49 -4.27 -11.92
N LEU A 70 37.21 -3.64 -11.00
CA LEU A 70 37.80 -4.35 -9.85
C LEU A 70 36.90 -4.27 -8.60
N PRO A 71 37.01 -5.25 -7.67
CA PRO A 71 36.39 -5.14 -6.36
C PRO A 71 36.88 -3.89 -5.62
N ASN A 72 36.00 -3.27 -4.85
CA ASN A 72 36.31 -2.02 -4.16
C ASN A 72 37.42 -2.23 -3.11
N GLN A 73 38.64 -1.74 -3.37
CA GLN A 73 39.77 -1.79 -2.44
C GLN A 73 39.86 -0.49 -1.61
N ASN A 74 38.82 -0.14 -0.87
CA ASN A 74 38.97 0.92 0.13
C ASN A 74 39.73 0.36 1.33
N GLY A 75 40.88 0.97 1.63
CA GLY A 75 41.87 0.48 2.59
C GLY A 75 41.28 0.18 3.97
N GLY A 76 41.43 -1.05 4.43
CA GLY A 76 41.14 -1.46 5.81
C GLY A 76 40.53 -2.85 5.93
N ARG A 77 39.42 -3.14 5.25
CA ARG A 77 38.75 -4.45 5.22
C ARG A 77 37.96 -4.59 3.92
N ALA A 78 38.18 -5.67 3.16
CA ALA A 78 37.47 -5.93 1.91
C ALA A 78 35.96 -6.10 2.18
N SER A 79 35.15 -5.11 1.80
CA SER A 79 33.69 -5.12 2.02
C SER A 79 32.88 -5.72 0.87
N SER A 80 33.53 -6.26 -0.18
CA SER A 80 32.93 -7.13 -1.23
C SER A 80 34.01 -7.72 -2.13
N SER A 81 33.90 -9.00 -2.51
CA SER A 81 34.72 -9.63 -3.55
C SER A 81 34.17 -9.42 -4.97
N ALA A 82 33.00 -8.78 -5.11
CA ALA A 82 32.34 -8.60 -6.39
C ALA A 82 32.89 -7.39 -7.16
N PRO A 83 33.07 -7.51 -8.50
CA PRO A 83 33.37 -6.39 -9.39
C PRO A 83 32.34 -5.26 -9.28
N VAL A 84 32.79 -4.00 -9.26
CA VAL A 84 31.93 -2.82 -9.32
C VAL A 84 32.33 -2.01 -10.54
N TRP A 85 31.40 -1.72 -11.44
CA TRP A 85 31.62 -1.00 -12.70
C TRP A 85 31.05 0.42 -12.64
N ASP A 86 31.85 1.44 -12.94
CA ASP A 86 31.43 2.85 -12.89
C ASP A 86 30.90 3.31 -14.28
N TRP A 87 29.62 3.68 -14.34
CA TRP A 87 28.98 4.28 -15.52
C TRP A 87 28.82 5.78 -15.32
N ASN A 88 29.48 6.60 -16.14
CA ASN A 88 29.43 8.04 -16.01
C ASN A 88 28.29 8.63 -16.83
N LEU A 89 27.48 9.51 -16.24
CA LEU A 89 26.36 10.15 -16.92
C LEU A 89 26.69 11.61 -17.21
N GLN A 90 26.36 12.05 -18.42
CA GLN A 90 26.49 13.44 -18.85
C GLN A 90 25.15 13.93 -19.42
N PHE A 91 24.64 15.02 -18.86
CA PHE A 91 23.37 15.61 -19.25
C PHE A 91 23.60 16.81 -20.17
N THR A 92 22.89 16.86 -21.30
CA THR A 92 22.99 17.95 -22.28
C THR A 92 21.60 18.46 -22.63
N GLU A 93 21.38 19.76 -22.45
CA GLU A 93 20.18 20.45 -22.95
C GLU A 93 20.33 20.75 -24.44
N PHE A 94 19.33 20.38 -25.25
CA PHE A 94 19.35 20.62 -26.68
C PHE A 94 18.00 21.12 -27.16
N THR A 95 17.93 22.34 -27.68
CA THR A 95 16.66 22.98 -28.07
C THR A 95 16.10 22.51 -29.41
N ALA A 96 16.89 21.83 -30.23
CA ALA A 96 16.44 21.33 -31.54
C ALA A 96 15.82 19.93 -31.48
N ILE A 97 15.86 19.25 -30.32
CA ILE A 97 15.13 18.00 -30.11
C ILE A 97 13.65 18.31 -29.84
N ASP A 98 12.75 17.44 -30.28
CA ASP A 98 11.33 17.51 -29.95
C ASP A 98 11.13 17.51 -28.42
N PRO A 99 10.31 18.42 -27.83
CA PRO A 99 10.10 18.50 -26.38
C PRO A 99 9.57 17.21 -25.73
N LEU A 100 8.95 16.33 -26.50
CA LEU A 100 8.48 15.02 -26.07
C LEU A 100 9.55 13.92 -26.11
N THR A 101 10.75 14.22 -26.62
CA THR A 101 11.78 13.24 -26.93
C THR A 101 13.03 13.42 -26.07
N TRP A 102 13.64 12.30 -25.69
CA TRP A 102 14.98 12.24 -25.13
C TRP A 102 15.80 11.14 -25.79
N THR A 103 17.11 11.30 -25.76
CA THR A 103 18.04 10.31 -26.30
C THR A 103 19.14 9.97 -25.30
N SER A 104 19.63 8.75 -25.39
CA SER A 104 20.81 8.28 -24.67
C SER A 104 21.76 7.61 -25.66
N SER A 105 23.06 7.84 -25.51
CA SER A 105 24.11 7.20 -26.29
C SER A 105 25.35 6.92 -25.44
N THR A 106 26.15 5.93 -25.83
CA THR A 106 27.34 5.52 -25.07
C THR A 106 28.64 5.90 -25.79
N SER A 107 29.70 6.21 -25.03
CA SER A 107 31.03 6.54 -25.59
C SER A 107 31.74 5.35 -26.24
N SER A 108 31.30 4.12 -25.92
CA SER A 108 31.83 2.86 -26.44
C SER A 108 30.69 1.85 -26.57
N SER A 109 30.83 0.87 -27.47
CA SER A 109 29.90 -0.25 -27.59
C SER A 109 30.09 -1.34 -26.52
N ASN A 110 31.17 -1.23 -25.73
CA ASN A 110 31.49 -2.16 -24.66
C ASN A 110 32.02 -1.37 -23.45
N PHE A 111 31.29 -1.43 -22.33
CA PHE A 111 31.70 -0.76 -21.07
C PHE A 111 32.84 -1.49 -20.36
N ALA A 112 33.14 -2.72 -20.76
CA ALA A 112 34.13 -3.62 -20.18
C ALA A 112 35.14 -4.09 -21.24
N SER A 113 35.69 -3.16 -22.02
CA SER A 113 36.74 -3.49 -23.00
C SER A 113 37.99 -4.03 -22.29
N SER A 114 38.56 -5.15 -22.78
CA SER A 114 39.84 -5.70 -22.30
C SER A 114 40.84 -5.82 -23.44
N ASP A 115 42.09 -5.45 -23.18
CA ASP A 115 43.23 -5.76 -24.07
C ASP A 115 43.69 -7.23 -23.91
N ASP A 116 43.44 -7.83 -22.75
CA ASP A 116 43.75 -9.24 -22.43
C ASP A 116 42.58 -9.86 -21.66
N ALA A 117 41.80 -10.71 -22.32
CA ALA A 117 40.64 -11.36 -21.71
C ALA A 117 41.00 -12.51 -20.76
N SER A 118 42.29 -12.87 -20.64
CA SER A 118 42.74 -13.96 -19.79
C SER A 118 43.07 -13.54 -18.35
N ARG A 119 43.15 -12.23 -18.06
CA ARG A 119 43.61 -11.70 -16.77
C ARG A 119 42.69 -10.64 -16.19
N SER A 120 42.41 -10.74 -14.89
CA SER A 120 41.69 -9.71 -14.14
C SER A 120 42.52 -8.43 -14.03
N GLN A 121 42.07 -7.36 -14.68
CA GLN A 121 42.71 -6.04 -14.69
C GLN A 121 41.66 -4.91 -14.62
N PRO A 122 42.03 -3.69 -14.20
CA PRO A 122 41.10 -2.55 -14.21
C PRO A 122 40.90 -2.03 -15.64
N VAL A 123 39.67 -1.62 -15.97
CA VAL A 123 39.36 -0.90 -17.21
C VAL A 123 39.58 0.59 -16.98
N ASN A 124 40.69 1.12 -17.51
CA ASN A 124 41.10 2.52 -17.29
C ASN A 124 40.31 3.53 -18.13
N ALA A 125 39.65 3.09 -19.21
CA ALA A 125 38.82 3.96 -20.03
C ALA A 125 37.50 4.28 -19.31
N SER A 126 37.08 5.53 -19.36
CA SER A 126 35.76 5.93 -18.85
C SER A 126 34.65 5.51 -19.81
N PHE A 127 33.63 4.85 -19.28
CA PHE A 127 32.37 4.63 -19.98
C PHE A 127 31.40 5.78 -19.69
N ILE A 128 31.00 6.52 -20.72
CA ILE A 128 30.17 7.72 -20.61
C ILE A 128 28.85 7.47 -21.33
N ILE A 129 27.75 7.78 -20.66
CA ILE A 129 26.38 7.75 -21.17
C ILE A 129 25.92 9.20 -21.31
N ASN A 130 25.75 9.64 -22.55
CA ASN A 130 25.30 10.98 -22.89
C ASN A 130 23.78 11.01 -22.98
N ILE A 131 23.14 11.86 -22.19
CA ILE A 131 21.69 12.06 -22.16
C ILE A 131 21.39 13.42 -22.78
N THR A 132 20.53 13.44 -23.79
CA THR A 132 20.07 14.67 -24.43
C THR A 132 18.57 14.82 -24.24
N TYR A 133 18.13 16.01 -23.84
CA TYR A 133 16.72 16.33 -23.62
C TYR A 133 16.44 17.81 -23.91
N HIS A 134 15.16 18.13 -24.10
CA HIS A 134 14.72 19.50 -24.34
C HIS A 134 14.63 20.29 -23.02
N PRO A 135 15.15 21.53 -22.93
CA PRO A 135 15.17 22.31 -21.68
C PRO A 135 13.77 22.66 -21.14
N ALA A 136 12.74 22.74 -21.99
CA ALA A 136 11.35 22.93 -21.54
C ALA A 136 10.71 21.67 -20.92
N SER A 137 11.38 20.51 -21.02
CA SER A 137 10.89 19.21 -20.53
C SER A 137 11.94 18.53 -19.64
N PRO A 138 12.35 19.15 -18.52
CA PRO A 138 13.44 18.63 -17.67
C PRO A 138 13.11 17.26 -17.05
N HIS A 139 11.83 16.89 -16.93
CA HIS A 139 11.40 15.57 -16.48
C HIS A 139 11.98 14.41 -17.31
N HIS A 140 12.29 14.65 -18.59
CA HIS A 140 12.93 13.63 -19.42
C HIS A 140 14.37 13.30 -19.03
N ALA A 141 15.10 14.23 -18.40
CA ALA A 141 16.40 13.91 -17.83
C ALA A 141 16.27 12.87 -16.71
N TYR A 142 15.26 13.00 -15.86
CA TYR A 142 14.98 12.05 -14.78
C TYR A 142 14.44 10.71 -15.31
N ARG A 143 13.59 10.73 -16.35
CA ARG A 143 13.16 9.51 -17.06
C ARG A 143 14.35 8.73 -17.61
N ALA A 144 15.30 9.41 -18.26
CA ALA A 144 16.50 8.79 -18.79
C ALA A 144 17.33 8.15 -17.66
N LEU A 145 17.49 8.83 -16.53
CA LEU A 145 18.17 8.28 -15.35
C LEU A 145 17.46 7.03 -14.82
N GLY A 146 16.12 7.05 -14.67
CA GLY A 146 15.34 5.88 -14.26
C GLY A 146 15.45 4.71 -15.24
N HIS A 147 15.53 5.00 -16.54
CA HIS A 147 15.81 3.98 -17.56
C HIS A 147 17.19 3.37 -17.39
N ILE A 148 18.26 4.16 -17.25
CA ILE A 148 19.63 3.68 -17.07
C ILE A 148 19.76 2.85 -15.77
N LEU A 149 19.11 3.29 -14.69
CA LEU A 149 18.97 2.51 -13.45
C LEU A 149 18.33 1.14 -13.72
N GLY A 150 17.24 1.09 -14.48
CA GLY A 150 16.63 -0.17 -14.89
C GLY A 150 17.57 -1.04 -15.73
N VAL A 151 18.29 -0.46 -16.71
CA VAL A 151 19.24 -1.20 -17.55
C VAL A 151 20.35 -1.81 -16.70
N SER A 152 20.85 -1.08 -15.71
CA SER A 152 21.90 -1.57 -14.80
C SER A 152 21.52 -2.85 -14.04
N LYS A 153 20.21 -3.10 -13.86
CA LYS A 153 19.66 -4.32 -13.25
C LYS A 153 19.35 -5.41 -14.27
N ASP A 154 18.84 -4.99 -15.42
CA ASP A 154 18.33 -5.88 -16.45
C ASP A 154 19.43 -6.61 -17.24
N ILE A 155 20.63 -6.03 -17.34
CA ILE A 155 21.75 -6.61 -18.11
C ILE A 155 22.43 -7.82 -17.42
N LEU A 156 21.93 -8.24 -16.26
CA LEU A 156 22.43 -9.40 -15.54
C LEU A 156 21.97 -10.68 -16.25
N SER A 157 22.94 -11.44 -16.78
CA SER A 157 22.70 -12.64 -17.58
C SER A 157 23.26 -13.89 -16.90
N LEU A 158 22.66 -15.04 -17.20
CA LEU A 158 23.12 -16.37 -16.81
C LEU A 158 24.06 -16.95 -17.88
N ILE A 159 25.17 -17.52 -17.44
CA ILE A 159 26.08 -18.32 -18.26
C ILE A 159 25.47 -19.71 -18.40
N SER A 160 25.03 -20.06 -19.61
CA SER A 160 24.75 -21.46 -19.94
C SER A 160 26.09 -22.16 -20.20
N SER A 161 26.23 -23.42 -19.77
CA SER A 161 27.42 -24.26 -20.04
C SER A 161 27.71 -24.50 -21.53
N SER A 162 26.89 -23.94 -22.43
CA SER A 162 26.97 -24.07 -23.89
C SER A 162 27.15 -22.75 -24.66
N THR A 163 27.24 -21.58 -24.01
CA THR A 163 27.31 -20.30 -24.74
C THR A 163 28.73 -19.99 -25.20
N SER A 164 29.00 -20.27 -26.48
CA SER A 164 30.06 -19.63 -27.25
C SER A 164 29.63 -18.21 -27.64
N GLU A 165 29.72 -17.23 -26.73
CA GLU A 165 29.73 -15.85 -27.20
C GLU A 165 30.99 -15.65 -28.07
N PRO A 166 30.86 -15.12 -29.30
CA PRO A 166 31.99 -15.01 -30.25
C PRO A 166 33.03 -13.95 -29.86
N THR A 167 32.85 -13.25 -28.74
CA THR A 167 33.74 -12.18 -28.27
C THR A 167 34.33 -12.55 -26.92
N PRO A 168 35.66 -12.43 -26.72
CA PRO A 168 36.26 -12.70 -25.43
C PRO A 168 35.79 -11.66 -24.40
N LEU A 169 35.04 -12.12 -23.38
CA LEU A 169 34.50 -11.29 -22.30
C LEU A 169 35.60 -10.92 -21.29
N HIS A 170 35.54 -9.71 -20.73
CA HIS A 170 36.46 -9.28 -19.68
C HIS A 170 36.29 -10.17 -18.42
N PRO A 171 37.38 -10.68 -17.81
CA PRO A 171 37.28 -11.67 -16.73
C PRO A 171 36.61 -11.15 -15.46
N ASN A 172 36.62 -9.83 -15.22
CA ASN A 172 35.89 -9.20 -14.11
C ASN A 172 34.40 -8.98 -14.37
N LEU A 173 33.84 -9.46 -15.49
CA LEU A 173 32.38 -9.51 -15.65
C LEU A 173 31.76 -10.64 -14.81
N PHE A 174 32.60 -11.54 -14.32
CA PHE A 174 32.20 -12.72 -13.55
C PHE A 174 32.56 -12.56 -12.07
N PRO A 175 31.72 -13.07 -11.15
CA PRO A 175 32.08 -13.16 -9.74
C PRO A 175 33.19 -14.20 -9.53
N GLN A 176 34.28 -13.83 -8.84
CA GLN A 176 35.37 -14.76 -8.55
C GLN A 176 34.90 -15.84 -7.55
N ASN A 177 35.08 -17.12 -7.88
CA ASN A 177 34.90 -18.31 -7.01
C ASN A 177 33.47 -18.80 -6.69
N HIS A 178 32.43 -18.45 -7.45
CA HIS A 178 31.09 -19.02 -7.23
C HIS A 178 30.58 -19.82 -8.44
N SER A 179 29.99 -20.99 -8.15
CA SER A 179 29.35 -21.90 -9.10
C SER A 179 28.08 -21.33 -9.78
N SER A 180 27.62 -20.16 -9.34
CA SER A 180 26.50 -19.43 -9.95
C SER A 180 27.02 -18.59 -11.11
N GLY A 181 26.98 -19.15 -12.32
CA GLY A 181 27.40 -18.48 -13.55
C GLY A 181 26.50 -17.30 -13.92
N TYR A 182 26.68 -16.13 -13.30
CA TYR A 182 26.06 -14.87 -13.71
C TYR A 182 27.12 -13.87 -14.18
N TYR A 183 26.79 -13.00 -15.13
CA TYR A 183 27.66 -11.94 -15.62
C TYR A 183 26.85 -10.71 -16.10
N LEU A 184 27.51 -9.56 -16.24
CA LEU A 184 26.92 -8.39 -16.88
C LEU A 184 27.20 -8.43 -18.38
N SER A 185 26.17 -8.31 -19.22
CA SER A 185 26.33 -8.37 -20.68
C SER A 185 26.59 -6.98 -21.30
N PRO A 186 27.79 -6.71 -21.88
CA PRO A 186 28.06 -5.43 -22.52
C PRO A 186 27.25 -5.18 -23.78
N SER A 187 26.94 -6.23 -24.55
CA SER A 187 26.14 -6.12 -25.77
C SER A 187 24.69 -5.73 -25.46
N ILE A 188 24.07 -6.35 -24.45
CA ILE A 188 22.72 -5.98 -23.98
C ILE A 188 22.73 -4.55 -23.42
N ALA A 189 23.74 -4.19 -22.62
CA ALA A 189 23.88 -2.83 -22.09
C ALA A 189 23.94 -1.80 -23.22
N ASN A 190 24.80 -2.01 -24.22
CA ASN A 190 24.92 -1.12 -25.36
C ASN A 190 23.59 -0.93 -26.10
N ASN A 191 22.86 -2.01 -26.37
CA ASN A 191 21.59 -1.97 -27.09
C ASN A 191 20.48 -1.27 -26.29
N LYS A 192 20.49 -1.38 -24.96
CA LYS A 192 19.47 -0.78 -24.08
C LYS A 192 19.81 0.66 -23.64
N LEU A 193 21.07 1.06 -23.72
CA LEU A 193 21.53 2.42 -23.41
C LEU A 193 21.55 3.34 -24.64
N ASN A 194 21.76 2.81 -25.85
CA ASN A 194 21.69 3.60 -27.08
C ASN A 194 20.25 3.62 -27.62
N ILE A 195 19.45 4.54 -27.11
CA ILE A 195 18.02 4.61 -27.42
C ILE A 195 17.56 6.06 -27.63
N THR A 196 16.51 6.20 -28.43
CA THR A 196 15.68 7.40 -28.49
C THR A 196 14.28 7.02 -28.06
N GLN A 197 13.73 7.74 -27.09
CA GLN A 197 12.38 7.56 -26.61
C GLN A 197 11.61 8.86 -26.71
N LYS A 198 10.40 8.77 -27.26
CA LYS A 198 9.44 9.86 -27.33
C LYS A 198 8.21 9.50 -26.51
N SER A 199 7.76 10.44 -25.67
CA SER A 199 6.51 10.34 -24.94
C SER A 199 5.33 10.33 -25.90
N ASP A 200 4.35 9.45 -25.65
CA ASP A 200 3.09 9.41 -26.38
C ASP A 200 2.19 10.60 -26.02
N TYR A 201 2.45 11.27 -24.88
CA TYR A 201 1.60 12.32 -24.31
C TYR A 201 2.39 13.54 -23.84
N GLU A 202 1.75 14.71 -23.86
CA GLU A 202 2.30 15.95 -23.29
C GLU A 202 2.27 15.91 -21.75
N THR A 203 1.26 15.26 -21.16
CA THR A 203 1.14 15.09 -19.71
C THR A 203 0.96 13.63 -19.37
N ILE A 204 1.84 13.14 -18.48
CA ILE A 204 1.73 11.84 -17.82
C ILE A 204 1.69 12.14 -16.32
N GLY A 205 0.52 11.97 -15.72
CA GLY A 205 0.27 12.36 -14.34
C GLY A 205 -0.19 11.24 -13.42
N THR A 206 -0.30 11.57 -12.14
CA THR A 206 -1.03 10.74 -11.18
C THR A 206 -1.84 11.62 -10.23
N MET A 207 -2.93 11.10 -9.69
CA MET A 207 -3.74 11.77 -8.68
C MET A 207 -3.81 10.91 -7.42
N ILE A 208 -3.49 11.51 -6.27
CA ILE A 208 -3.51 10.84 -4.95
C ILE A 208 -4.71 11.33 -4.14
N ASP A 209 -5.52 10.39 -3.67
CA ASP A 209 -6.58 10.65 -2.70
C ASP A 209 -6.01 11.07 -1.35
N CYS A 210 -6.34 12.31 -0.94
CA CYS A 210 -6.05 12.87 0.38
C CYS A 210 -7.33 13.24 1.13
N SER A 211 -8.47 12.62 0.80
CA SER A 211 -9.80 12.99 1.30
C SER A 211 -10.51 11.85 2.01
N ARG A 212 -10.11 10.59 1.78
CA ARG A 212 -10.76 9.42 2.40
C ARG A 212 -10.04 9.02 3.69
N ASN A 213 -9.85 9.98 4.59
CA ASN A 213 -9.13 9.92 5.87
C ASN A 213 -7.61 10.06 5.74
N GLY A 214 -6.96 9.27 4.90
CA GLY A 214 -5.50 9.30 4.78
C GLY A 214 -4.98 10.51 4.01
N VAL A 215 -4.56 11.57 4.70
CA VAL A 215 -3.86 12.72 4.09
C VAL A 215 -2.36 12.41 3.99
N LEU A 216 -1.81 12.34 2.79
CA LEU A 216 -0.40 12.01 2.57
C LEU A 216 0.50 13.06 3.25
N ASN A 217 1.50 12.64 4.03
CA ASN A 217 2.39 13.62 4.66
C ASN A 217 3.40 14.20 3.66
N VAL A 218 4.05 15.32 3.98
CA VAL A 218 5.00 16.00 3.06
C VAL A 218 6.18 15.09 2.70
N ARG A 219 6.72 14.33 3.64
CA ARG A 219 7.80 13.37 3.40
C ARG A 219 7.41 12.32 2.36
N SER A 220 6.20 11.79 2.45
CA SER A 220 5.65 10.81 1.52
C SER A 220 5.39 11.40 0.13
N ASN A 221 4.90 12.64 0.06
CA ASN A 221 4.81 13.39 -1.20
C ASN A 221 6.19 13.54 -1.86
N LYS A 222 7.24 13.87 -1.10
CA LYS A 222 8.62 13.97 -1.63
C LYS A 222 9.13 12.62 -2.15
N TYR A 223 8.83 11.51 -1.46
CA TYR A 223 9.14 10.16 -1.93
C TYR A 223 8.42 9.81 -3.23
N LEU A 224 7.13 10.13 -3.31
CA LEU A 224 6.33 9.96 -4.52
C LEU A 224 6.94 10.77 -5.68
N LEU A 225 7.20 12.06 -5.49
CA LEU A 225 7.75 12.94 -6.52
C LEU A 225 9.09 12.46 -7.09
N ARG A 226 10.01 11.95 -6.25
CA ARG A 226 11.26 11.34 -6.72
C ARG A 226 11.01 10.10 -7.59
N THR A 227 10.02 9.28 -7.21
CA THR A 227 9.63 8.09 -7.95
C THR A 227 8.99 8.47 -9.30
N LEU A 228 8.07 9.44 -9.29
CA LEU A 228 7.42 10.00 -10.48
C LEU A 228 8.45 10.55 -11.47
N ALA A 229 9.44 11.32 -10.99
CA ALA A 229 10.50 11.87 -11.82
C ALA A 229 11.32 10.78 -12.53
N LEU A 230 11.77 9.75 -11.80
CA LEU A 230 12.51 8.62 -12.39
C LEU A 230 11.67 7.82 -13.39
N LEU A 231 10.34 7.80 -13.22
CA LEU A 231 9.41 7.14 -14.13
C LEU A 231 9.01 8.02 -15.33
N GLY A 232 9.33 9.32 -15.32
CA GLY A 232 8.99 10.27 -16.39
C GLY A 232 7.62 10.92 -16.29
N TYR A 233 6.95 10.80 -15.14
CA TYR A 233 5.74 11.60 -14.88
C TYR A 233 6.12 13.08 -14.76
N ASN A 234 5.22 13.94 -15.20
CA ASN A 234 5.40 15.39 -15.17
C ASN A 234 4.23 16.12 -14.51
N MET A 235 3.27 15.39 -13.92
CA MET A 235 2.15 15.97 -13.20
C MET A 235 1.78 15.15 -11.94
N LEU A 236 1.45 15.86 -10.86
CA LEU A 236 0.83 15.31 -9.65
C LEU A 236 -0.45 16.09 -9.34
N GLN A 237 -1.55 15.39 -9.09
CA GLN A 237 -2.74 15.97 -8.45
C GLN A 237 -2.87 15.47 -7.01
N LEU A 238 -3.25 16.38 -6.12
CA LEU A 238 -3.70 16.04 -4.77
C LEU A 238 -5.22 16.22 -4.72
N TYR A 239 -5.95 15.13 -4.51
CA TYR A 239 -7.41 15.14 -4.37
C TYR A 239 -7.80 15.47 -2.93
N THR A 240 -8.25 16.70 -2.71
CA THR A 240 -8.58 17.29 -1.41
C THR A 240 -10.00 17.88 -1.45
N GLU A 241 -10.99 17.13 -0.94
CA GLU A 241 -12.38 17.55 -0.76
C GLU A 241 -12.45 18.72 0.24
N ASP A 242 -12.02 18.44 1.48
CA ASP A 242 -11.98 19.38 2.60
C ASP A 242 -10.61 19.43 3.31
N THR A 243 -9.58 18.76 2.77
CA THR A 243 -8.29 18.56 3.42
C THR A 243 -7.23 19.59 3.01
N TYR A 244 -7.60 20.87 3.04
CA TYR A 244 -6.70 22.03 2.94
C TYR A 244 -7.24 23.17 3.79
N GLU A 245 -6.36 24.04 4.27
CA GLU A 245 -6.77 25.15 5.16
C GLU A 245 -7.39 26.31 4.37
N ILE A 246 -8.44 26.92 4.93
CA ILE A 246 -9.04 28.16 4.43
C ILE A 246 -9.08 29.18 5.57
N ASP A 247 -8.43 30.33 5.38
CA ASP A 247 -8.39 31.39 6.37
C ASP A 247 -9.80 31.86 6.75
N GLY A 248 -10.09 31.87 8.05
CA GLY A 248 -11.38 32.28 8.60
C GLY A 248 -12.49 31.21 8.53
N GLU A 249 -12.20 30.00 8.06
CA GLU A 249 -13.16 28.88 7.98
C GLU A 249 -12.68 27.66 8.80
N PRO A 250 -12.68 27.72 10.15
CA PRO A 250 -12.07 26.69 11.01
C PRO A 250 -12.78 25.33 11.00
N PHE A 251 -14.03 25.28 10.54
CA PHE A 251 -14.78 24.03 10.40
C PHE A 251 -14.51 23.31 9.07
N PHE A 252 -13.87 23.98 8.11
CA PHE A 252 -13.43 23.35 6.86
C PHE A 252 -12.22 22.46 7.16
N GLY A 253 -12.35 21.14 6.94
CA GLY A 253 -11.29 20.19 7.25
C GLY A 253 -10.99 19.99 8.74
N TYR A 254 -11.90 20.39 9.64
CA TYR A 254 -11.69 20.33 11.09
C TYR A 254 -11.33 18.92 11.56
N LEU A 255 -10.15 18.77 12.19
CA LEU A 255 -9.58 17.50 12.65
C LEU A 255 -9.36 16.44 11.55
N ARG A 256 -9.34 16.85 10.28
CA ARG A 256 -9.08 15.97 9.12
C ARG A 256 -7.62 15.90 8.72
N GLY A 257 -6.78 16.76 9.32
CA GLY A 257 -5.37 16.86 8.96
C GLY A 257 -5.13 17.56 7.62
N GLY A 258 -5.98 18.51 7.23
CA GLY A 258 -5.82 19.26 5.99
C GLY A 258 -4.43 19.88 5.83
N TYR A 259 -3.99 20.07 4.59
CA TYR A 259 -2.71 20.70 4.32
C TYR A 259 -2.75 22.20 4.61
N SER A 260 -1.72 22.68 5.30
CA SER A 260 -1.46 24.11 5.39
C SER A 260 -0.92 24.66 4.07
N HIS A 261 -1.04 25.97 3.88
CA HIS A 261 -0.48 26.65 2.71
C HIS A 261 1.05 26.47 2.61
N THR A 262 1.75 26.37 3.75
CA THR A 262 3.19 26.11 3.79
C THR A 262 3.53 24.69 3.34
N GLU A 263 2.77 23.69 3.79
CA GLU A 263 2.98 22.30 3.35
C GLU A 263 2.74 22.15 1.84
N LEU A 264 1.66 22.75 1.31
CA LEU A 264 1.37 22.70 -0.13
C LEU A 264 2.46 23.41 -0.96
N ARG A 265 2.95 24.57 -0.49
CA ARG A 265 4.06 25.28 -1.15
C ARG A 265 5.35 24.47 -1.11
N GLU A 266 5.64 23.79 0.00
CA GLU A 266 6.81 22.92 0.11
C GLU A 266 6.73 21.73 -0.86
N ILE A 267 5.55 21.15 -1.04
CA ILE A 267 5.32 20.08 -2.03
C ILE A 267 5.53 20.62 -3.45
N ASP A 268 4.97 21.79 -3.78
CA ASP A 268 5.10 22.44 -5.10
C ASP A 268 6.55 22.82 -5.41
N ASP A 269 7.28 23.38 -4.45
CA ASP A 269 8.71 23.71 -4.59
C ASP A 269 9.54 22.46 -4.90
N TYR A 270 9.27 21.37 -4.19
CA TYR A 270 9.98 20.11 -4.37
C TYR A 270 9.64 19.45 -5.72
N ALA A 271 8.37 19.52 -6.13
CA ALA A 271 7.91 18.99 -7.42
C ALA A 271 8.51 19.76 -8.61
N ALA A 272 8.55 21.09 -8.52
CA ALA A 272 9.12 21.95 -9.56
C ALA A 272 10.62 21.65 -9.79
N MET A 273 11.37 21.37 -8.72
CA MET A 273 12.78 20.93 -8.82
C MET A 273 12.96 19.62 -9.58
N LEU A 274 11.92 18.80 -9.69
CA LEU A 274 11.90 17.52 -10.38
C LEU A 274 11.15 17.57 -11.73
N GLY A 275 10.77 18.77 -12.18
CA GLY A 275 10.04 18.95 -13.43
C GLY A 275 8.60 18.42 -13.39
N VAL A 276 7.98 18.33 -12.21
CA VAL A 276 6.60 17.88 -12.00
C VAL A 276 5.72 19.08 -11.65
N GLU A 277 4.63 19.28 -12.41
CA GLU A 277 3.58 20.27 -12.12
C GLU A 277 2.61 19.71 -11.07
N VAL A 278 2.33 20.46 -9.99
CA VAL A 278 1.31 20.08 -9.01
C VAL A 278 0.02 20.85 -9.28
N ILE A 279 -1.08 20.11 -9.47
CA ILE A 279 -2.41 20.66 -9.77
C ILE A 279 -3.34 20.33 -8.58
N PRO A 280 -3.96 21.32 -7.92
CA PRO A 280 -4.96 21.04 -6.90
C PRO A 280 -6.20 20.39 -7.53
N CYS A 281 -6.67 19.30 -6.92
CA CYS A 281 -7.93 18.67 -7.27
C CYS A 281 -8.87 18.78 -6.08
N ILE A 282 -9.89 19.62 -6.20
CA ILE A 282 -10.84 19.93 -5.14
C ILE A 282 -12.26 19.56 -5.56
N GLN A 283 -13.20 19.76 -4.64
CA GLN A 283 -14.63 19.67 -4.93
C GLN A 283 -15.31 21.02 -4.89
N THR A 284 -16.16 21.28 -5.88
CA THR A 284 -16.94 22.53 -6.00
C THR A 284 -18.44 22.30 -6.16
N LEU A 285 -18.90 21.06 -6.01
CA LEU A 285 -20.32 20.73 -6.03
C LEU A 285 -20.65 19.49 -5.18
N GLY A 286 -20.16 18.31 -5.56
CA GLY A 286 -20.40 17.02 -4.87
C GLY A 286 -19.31 16.66 -3.87
N HIS A 287 -19.40 15.47 -3.25
CA HIS A 287 -18.39 14.90 -2.34
C HIS A 287 -17.96 15.82 -1.18
N LEU A 288 -18.87 16.63 -0.66
CA LEU A 288 -18.57 17.60 0.40
C LEU A 288 -19.21 17.26 1.74
N GLY A 289 -19.62 16.01 1.98
CA GLY A 289 -20.27 15.58 3.22
C GLY A 289 -19.46 15.86 4.49
N GLN A 290 -18.13 15.73 4.44
CA GLN A 290 -17.26 16.04 5.58
C GLN A 290 -17.28 17.53 5.96
N MET A 291 -17.43 18.42 4.98
CA MET A 291 -17.67 19.84 5.23
C MET A 291 -19.12 20.09 5.65
N LEU A 292 -20.09 19.56 4.90
CA LEU A 292 -21.52 19.87 5.03
C LEU A 292 -22.20 19.27 6.26
N GLN A 293 -21.53 18.38 7.01
CA GLN A 293 -22.02 17.87 8.29
C GLN A 293 -22.02 18.96 9.39
N TRP A 294 -21.17 19.99 9.28
CA TRP A 294 -21.04 21.00 10.32
C TRP A 294 -22.18 22.03 10.28
N PRO A 295 -22.74 22.43 11.44
CA PRO A 295 -23.80 23.43 11.53
C PRO A 295 -23.51 24.73 10.77
N ARG A 296 -22.23 25.15 10.74
CA ARG A 296 -21.74 26.34 10.02
C ARG A 296 -22.09 26.34 8.53
N TYR A 297 -22.13 25.17 7.89
CA TYR A 297 -22.30 25.02 6.44
C TYR A 297 -23.68 24.48 6.03
N LEU A 298 -24.60 24.25 6.97
CA LEU A 298 -25.97 23.79 6.66
C LEU A 298 -26.70 24.72 5.70
N GLY A 299 -26.41 26.02 5.77
CA GLY A 299 -26.93 27.04 4.85
C GLY A 299 -26.52 26.85 3.39
N LEU A 300 -25.45 26.09 3.12
CA LEU A 300 -24.89 25.85 1.79
C LEU A 300 -25.31 24.49 1.20
N ARG A 301 -26.14 23.73 1.91
CA ARG A 301 -26.43 22.33 1.61
C ARG A 301 -27.66 22.16 0.71
N ASP A 302 -27.54 21.44 -0.40
CA ASP A 302 -28.68 20.91 -1.17
C ASP A 302 -29.10 19.54 -0.64
N THR A 303 -28.15 18.58 -0.67
CA THR A 303 -28.28 17.21 -0.15
C THR A 303 -27.15 16.90 0.85
N ALA A 304 -27.01 15.67 1.35
CA ALA A 304 -25.94 15.33 2.32
C ALA A 304 -24.51 15.61 1.82
N GLU A 305 -24.30 15.53 0.53
CA GLU A 305 -22.96 15.56 -0.08
C GLU A 305 -22.83 16.69 -1.11
N VAL A 306 -23.92 17.39 -1.45
CA VAL A 306 -24.00 18.34 -2.57
C VAL A 306 -24.28 19.77 -2.08
N LEU A 307 -23.48 20.73 -2.56
CA LEU A 307 -23.67 22.17 -2.36
C LEU A 307 -24.94 22.70 -3.04
N LEU A 308 -25.52 23.76 -2.50
CA LEU A 308 -26.73 24.43 -2.96
C LEU A 308 -26.44 25.40 -4.12
N PRO A 309 -26.74 25.04 -5.37
CA PRO A 309 -26.53 25.94 -6.51
C PRO A 309 -27.52 27.09 -6.49
N GLY A 310 -27.15 28.22 -7.11
CA GLY A 310 -28.01 29.40 -7.19
C GLY A 310 -28.08 30.24 -5.91
N TRP A 311 -27.62 29.73 -4.77
CA TRP A 311 -27.55 30.49 -3.51
C TRP A 311 -26.28 31.36 -3.45
N GLY A 312 -26.43 32.65 -3.13
CA GLY A 312 -25.32 33.63 -3.20
C GLY A 312 -24.12 33.26 -2.32
N GLU A 313 -24.37 32.87 -1.07
CA GLU A 313 -23.31 32.49 -0.12
C GLU A 313 -22.52 31.25 -0.55
N THR A 314 -23.11 30.37 -1.39
CA THR A 314 -22.39 29.22 -1.95
C THR A 314 -21.22 29.71 -2.80
N TYR A 315 -21.41 30.74 -3.62
CA TYR A 315 -20.35 31.26 -4.49
C TYR A 315 -19.31 32.08 -3.72
N VAL A 316 -19.69 32.72 -2.62
CA VAL A 316 -18.73 33.35 -1.68
C VAL A 316 -17.82 32.29 -1.06
N MET A 317 -18.38 31.15 -0.63
CA MET A 317 -17.58 30.04 -0.11
C MET A 317 -16.70 29.42 -1.20
N LEU A 318 -17.23 29.20 -2.40
CA LEU A 318 -16.46 28.64 -3.52
C LEU A 318 -15.28 29.53 -3.93
N GLU A 319 -15.45 30.86 -3.90
CA GLU A 319 -14.35 31.78 -4.14
C GLU A 319 -13.23 31.63 -3.10
N LYS A 320 -13.58 31.47 -1.82
CA LYS A 320 -12.61 31.19 -0.74
C LYS A 320 -11.89 29.86 -0.96
N MET A 321 -12.65 28.80 -1.26
CA MET A 321 -12.13 27.45 -1.52
C MET A 321 -11.12 27.44 -2.68
N ILE A 322 -11.51 27.99 -3.84
CA ILE A 322 -10.66 28.03 -5.03
C ILE A 322 -9.40 28.85 -4.78
N ARG A 323 -9.52 30.00 -4.10
CA ARG A 323 -8.38 30.86 -3.77
C ARG A 323 -7.40 30.16 -2.83
N ALA A 324 -7.90 29.57 -1.74
CA ALA A 324 -7.07 28.89 -0.76
C ALA A 324 -6.36 27.67 -1.37
N ALA A 325 -7.09 26.87 -2.15
CA ALA A 325 -6.53 25.68 -2.79
C ALA A 325 -5.45 25.99 -3.83
N THR A 326 -5.58 27.10 -4.58
CA THR A 326 -4.65 27.41 -5.70
C THR A 326 -3.47 28.29 -5.31
N SER A 327 -3.62 29.16 -4.31
CA SER A 327 -2.58 30.12 -3.94
C SER A 327 -1.20 29.55 -3.56
N PRO A 328 -1.07 28.32 -3.02
CA PRO A 328 0.24 27.74 -2.73
C PRO A 328 1.00 27.24 -3.96
N PHE A 329 0.28 26.94 -5.05
CA PHE A 329 0.84 26.29 -6.24
C PHE A 329 1.27 27.29 -7.31
N ARG A 330 2.29 26.92 -8.10
CA ARG A 330 2.67 27.65 -9.32
C ARG A 330 1.68 27.46 -10.46
N SER A 331 1.03 26.30 -10.52
CA SER A 331 0.10 25.95 -11.60
C SER A 331 -1.04 26.95 -11.71
N LYS A 332 -1.50 27.18 -12.94
CA LYS A 332 -2.77 27.88 -13.22
C LYS A 332 -3.92 26.92 -13.47
N LYS A 333 -3.66 25.63 -13.52
CA LYS A 333 -4.69 24.60 -13.66
C LYS A 333 -5.31 24.29 -12.32
N ILE A 334 -6.60 23.95 -12.34
CA ILE A 334 -7.32 23.45 -11.17
C ILE A 334 -8.33 22.40 -11.61
N HIS A 335 -8.36 21.27 -10.91
CA HIS A 335 -9.42 20.29 -11.07
C HIS A 335 -10.54 20.59 -10.06
N LEU A 336 -11.74 20.90 -10.54
CA LEU A 336 -12.87 21.38 -9.74
C LEU A 336 -13.80 20.27 -9.24
N GLY A 337 -13.52 19.02 -9.64
CA GLY A 337 -14.33 17.84 -9.29
C GLY A 337 -15.61 17.82 -10.10
N MET A 338 -16.74 18.01 -9.41
CA MET A 338 -18.11 18.04 -9.96
C MET A 338 -18.70 16.67 -10.37
N ASP A 339 -18.04 15.58 -9.99
CA ASP A 339 -18.48 14.19 -10.13
C ASP A 339 -19.57 13.79 -9.15
N GLU A 340 -20.31 12.72 -9.50
CA GLU A 340 -21.25 11.96 -8.66
C GLU A 340 -22.17 12.83 -7.77
N THR A 341 -22.73 13.90 -8.34
CA THR A 341 -23.61 14.84 -7.62
C THR A 341 -25.03 14.28 -7.45
N HIS A 342 -25.13 13.13 -6.78
CA HIS A 342 -26.39 12.42 -6.57
C HIS A 342 -27.43 13.28 -5.85
N GLY A 343 -28.61 13.39 -6.47
CA GLY A 343 -29.72 14.19 -5.95
C GLY A 343 -29.58 15.70 -6.19
N LEU A 344 -28.65 16.14 -7.05
CA LEU A 344 -28.54 17.54 -7.45
C LEU A 344 -29.90 18.11 -7.86
N SER A 345 -30.23 19.26 -7.27
CA SER A 345 -31.47 20.02 -7.44
C SER A 345 -32.74 19.37 -6.86
N GLN A 346 -32.65 18.19 -6.24
CA GLN A 346 -33.80 17.45 -5.69
C GLN A 346 -33.97 17.66 -4.17
N GLY A 347 -33.00 18.28 -3.51
CA GLY A 347 -33.04 18.56 -2.08
C GLY A 347 -33.59 19.95 -1.76
N ARG A 348 -32.81 20.72 -0.99
CA ARG A 348 -33.16 22.09 -0.59
C ARG A 348 -33.29 23.03 -1.78
N TYR A 349 -32.56 22.80 -2.87
CA TYR A 349 -32.74 23.55 -4.12
C TYR A 349 -34.18 23.45 -4.62
N TYR A 350 -34.76 22.25 -4.67
CA TYR A 350 -36.14 22.07 -5.11
C TYR A 350 -37.13 22.84 -4.23
N SER A 351 -36.89 22.81 -2.91
CA SER A 351 -37.73 23.50 -1.93
C SER A 351 -37.71 25.02 -2.08
N ILE A 352 -36.58 25.60 -2.51
CA ILE A 352 -36.40 27.06 -2.64
C ILE A 352 -36.76 27.55 -4.05
N PHE A 353 -36.24 26.87 -5.07
CA PHE A 353 -36.28 27.32 -6.47
C PHE A 353 -37.14 26.43 -7.37
N GLY A 354 -37.24 25.14 -7.04
CA GLY A 354 -37.81 24.11 -7.92
C GLY A 354 -39.26 24.39 -8.33
N HIS A 355 -40.11 24.83 -7.40
CA HIS A 355 -41.50 25.19 -7.72
C HIS A 355 -41.62 26.41 -8.66
N ALA A 356 -40.65 27.31 -8.64
CA ALA A 356 -40.71 28.56 -9.40
C ALA A 356 -40.07 28.43 -10.79
N ASN A 357 -38.98 27.67 -10.92
CA ASN A 357 -38.21 27.58 -12.17
C ASN A 357 -38.34 26.25 -12.91
N ASN A 358 -38.70 25.16 -12.20
CA ASN A 358 -38.80 23.79 -12.70
C ASN A 358 -37.61 23.37 -13.60
N LYS A 359 -36.39 23.82 -13.27
CA LYS A 359 -35.20 23.53 -14.08
C LYS A 359 -34.81 22.05 -13.94
N PRO A 360 -34.44 21.38 -15.05
CA PRO A 360 -33.84 20.05 -14.96
C PRO A 360 -32.46 20.14 -14.29
N SER A 361 -32.05 19.06 -13.60
CA SER A 361 -30.74 18.99 -12.94
C SER A 361 -29.56 19.29 -13.87
N SER A 362 -29.64 18.90 -15.16
CA SER A 362 -28.62 19.21 -16.17
C SER A 362 -28.42 20.72 -16.35
N GLN A 363 -29.52 21.48 -16.43
CA GLN A 363 -29.47 22.94 -16.53
C GLN A 363 -28.92 23.56 -15.24
N VAL A 364 -29.31 23.06 -14.07
CA VAL A 364 -28.77 23.53 -12.78
C VAL A 364 -27.25 23.30 -12.70
N PHE A 365 -26.78 22.15 -13.20
CA PHE A 365 -25.36 21.82 -13.27
C PHE A 365 -24.60 22.80 -14.18
N VAL A 366 -25.07 23.03 -15.41
CA VAL A 366 -24.41 23.93 -16.38
C VAL A 366 -24.38 25.37 -15.86
N GLU A 367 -25.47 25.87 -15.27
CA GLU A 367 -25.51 27.21 -14.68
C GLU A 367 -24.59 27.36 -13.46
N HIS A 368 -24.44 26.30 -12.66
CA HIS A 368 -23.46 26.27 -11.57
C HIS A 368 -22.03 26.32 -12.13
N LEU A 369 -21.75 25.48 -13.12
CA LEU A 369 -20.45 25.41 -13.79
C LEU A 369 -20.06 26.75 -14.42
N GLU A 370 -20.98 27.46 -15.08
CA GLU A 370 -20.73 28.79 -15.64
C GLU A 370 -20.28 29.79 -14.56
N LYS A 371 -20.94 29.80 -13.39
CA LYS A 371 -20.57 30.69 -12.28
C LYS A 371 -19.22 30.33 -11.68
N VAL A 372 -18.93 29.05 -11.47
CA VAL A 372 -17.63 28.60 -10.95
C VAL A 372 -16.51 28.89 -11.95
N ASN A 373 -16.76 28.68 -13.24
CA ASN A 373 -15.84 29.06 -14.31
C ASN A 373 -15.58 30.57 -14.35
N GLY A 374 -16.61 31.38 -14.08
CA GLY A 374 -16.47 32.83 -13.91
C GLY A 374 -15.51 33.21 -12.77
N ILE A 375 -15.58 32.51 -11.64
CA ILE A 375 -14.63 32.67 -10.52
C ILE A 375 -13.21 32.31 -10.98
N CYS A 376 -13.02 31.16 -11.62
CA CYS A 376 -11.71 30.72 -12.12
C CYS A 376 -11.11 31.72 -13.12
N LYS A 377 -11.91 32.19 -14.09
CA LYS A 377 -11.48 33.22 -15.06
C LYS A 377 -11.07 34.52 -14.38
N GLY A 378 -11.83 34.96 -13.37
CA GLY A 378 -11.49 36.14 -12.56
C GLY A 378 -10.15 36.01 -11.82
N MET A 379 -9.71 34.78 -11.55
CA MET A 379 -8.41 34.47 -10.92
C MET A 379 -7.30 34.09 -11.92
N GLY A 380 -7.60 34.04 -13.23
CA GLY A 380 -6.66 33.60 -14.25
C GLY A 380 -6.32 32.11 -14.17
N LEU A 381 -7.29 31.28 -13.78
CA LEU A 381 -7.16 29.83 -13.67
C LEU A 381 -7.76 29.11 -14.89
N GLU A 382 -7.23 27.92 -15.17
CA GLU A 382 -7.62 26.99 -16.24
C GLU A 382 -8.31 25.77 -15.60
N PRO A 383 -9.65 25.76 -15.52
CA PRO A 383 -10.38 24.70 -14.83
C PRO A 383 -10.52 23.43 -15.66
N MET A 384 -10.51 22.29 -14.98
CA MET A 384 -10.95 21.00 -15.49
C MET A 384 -12.00 20.38 -14.55
N ILE A 385 -12.87 19.52 -15.09
CA ILE A 385 -13.91 18.80 -14.33
C ILE A 385 -13.95 17.33 -14.74
N TRP A 386 -14.41 16.48 -13.81
CA TRP A 386 -14.89 15.16 -14.19
C TRP A 386 -16.12 15.31 -15.08
N SER A 387 -16.21 14.51 -16.14
CA SER A 387 -17.22 14.68 -17.18
C SER A 387 -18.52 13.94 -16.93
N ASP A 388 -18.59 13.06 -15.93
CA ASP A 388 -19.67 12.08 -15.75
C ASP A 388 -21.05 12.69 -15.65
N MET A 389 -21.19 13.76 -14.84
CA MET A 389 -22.48 14.40 -14.63
C MET A 389 -23.06 15.05 -15.90
N LEU A 390 -22.24 15.39 -16.89
CA LEU A 390 -22.74 15.88 -18.19
C LEU A 390 -23.53 14.79 -18.93
N PHE A 391 -23.11 13.53 -18.79
CA PHE A 391 -23.74 12.37 -19.41
C PHE A 391 -24.88 11.81 -18.54
N CYS A 392 -24.65 11.59 -17.24
CA CYS A 392 -25.63 10.99 -16.31
C CYS A 392 -26.92 11.81 -16.18
N LEU A 393 -26.80 13.14 -16.02
CA LEU A 393 -27.97 14.00 -15.82
C LEU A 393 -28.84 14.06 -17.08
N SER A 394 -28.24 13.95 -18.26
CA SER A 394 -28.95 13.88 -19.55
C SER A 394 -29.70 12.56 -19.70
N ALA A 395 -29.11 11.44 -19.25
CA ALA A 395 -29.72 10.11 -19.30
C ALA A 395 -30.82 9.88 -18.24
N ARG A 396 -31.04 10.85 -17.34
CA ARG A 396 -32.01 10.79 -16.22
C ARG A 396 -31.83 9.57 -15.31
N ASN A 397 -30.62 9.03 -15.24
CA ASN A 397 -30.24 7.95 -14.35
C ASN A 397 -28.94 8.32 -13.61
N ASN A 398 -29.05 8.60 -12.31
CA ASN A 398 -27.89 8.92 -11.47
C ASN A 398 -27.11 7.65 -11.06
N SER A 399 -26.75 6.79 -12.01
CA SER A 399 -26.00 5.54 -11.76
C SER A 399 -24.79 5.41 -12.68
N LEU A 400 -23.77 4.68 -12.22
CA LEU A 400 -22.58 4.35 -13.02
C LEU A 400 -22.95 3.64 -14.34
N VAL A 401 -23.96 2.76 -14.31
CA VAL A 401 -24.50 2.11 -15.52
C VAL A 401 -25.10 3.16 -16.46
N GLY A 402 -25.80 4.14 -15.90
CA GLY A 402 -26.34 5.27 -16.65
C GLY A 402 -25.31 6.15 -17.34
N TYR A 403 -24.16 6.35 -16.69
CA TYR A 403 -23.01 7.04 -17.28
C TYR A 403 -22.53 6.35 -18.56
N TYR A 404 -22.34 5.03 -18.51
CA TYR A 404 -21.78 4.25 -19.61
C TYR A 404 -22.81 3.87 -20.69
N ASP A 405 -24.10 3.88 -20.38
CA ASP A 405 -25.17 3.56 -21.34
C ASP A 405 -25.78 4.79 -22.06
N SER A 406 -25.45 6.03 -21.67
CA SER A 406 -26.03 7.21 -22.32
C SER A 406 -25.55 7.37 -23.77
N GLU A 407 -26.48 7.36 -24.74
CA GLU A 407 -26.10 7.44 -26.16
C GLU A 407 -25.40 8.76 -26.50
N GLN A 408 -25.86 9.94 -26.03
CA GLN A 408 -25.16 11.24 -26.01
C GLN A 408 -25.85 12.28 -25.08
N PRO A 409 -25.13 13.27 -24.50
CA PRO A 409 -25.73 14.31 -23.66
C PRO A 409 -26.28 15.48 -24.50
N LEU A 410 -27.35 15.22 -25.27
CA LEU A 410 -27.98 16.19 -26.18
C LEU A 410 -28.45 17.45 -25.45
N ASP A 411 -29.08 17.29 -24.28
CA ASP A 411 -29.57 18.40 -23.45
C ASP A 411 -28.44 19.38 -23.06
N VAL A 412 -27.28 18.86 -22.64
CA VAL A 412 -26.12 19.68 -22.26
C VAL A 412 -25.54 20.42 -23.47
N LYS A 413 -25.52 19.76 -24.63
CA LYS A 413 -25.06 20.39 -25.89
C LYS A 413 -25.95 21.56 -26.29
N GLU A 414 -27.26 21.43 -26.12
CA GLU A 414 -28.23 22.51 -26.37
C GLU A 414 -28.14 23.64 -25.33
N GLN A 415 -27.92 23.31 -24.07
CA GLN A 415 -27.76 24.28 -22.97
C GLN A 415 -26.48 25.13 -23.10
N GLY A 416 -25.45 24.60 -23.75
CA GLY A 416 -24.18 25.27 -24.00
C GLY A 416 -23.19 25.10 -22.85
N LEU A 417 -22.12 24.33 -23.08
CA LEU A 417 -21.04 24.18 -22.10
C LEU A 417 -20.18 25.45 -22.03
N PRO A 418 -19.82 25.93 -20.83
CA PRO A 418 -18.96 27.10 -20.69
C PRO A 418 -17.60 26.85 -21.35
N GLY A 419 -17.17 27.76 -22.23
CA GLY A 419 -15.86 27.69 -22.86
C GLY A 419 -14.70 27.88 -21.87
N GLY A 420 -13.56 27.26 -22.17
CA GLY A 420 -12.33 27.34 -21.38
C GLY A 420 -12.20 26.32 -20.25
N ILE A 421 -13.07 25.30 -20.20
CA ILE A 421 -12.99 24.18 -19.24
C ILE A 421 -12.53 22.90 -19.95
N ASP A 422 -11.57 22.19 -19.39
CA ASP A 422 -11.17 20.86 -19.85
C ASP A 422 -12.06 19.76 -19.24
N LEU A 423 -12.37 18.73 -20.03
CA LEU A 423 -13.14 17.57 -19.57
C LEU A 423 -12.22 16.40 -19.28
N VAL A 424 -12.44 15.75 -18.13
CA VAL A 424 -11.70 14.56 -17.72
C VAL A 424 -12.62 13.35 -17.79
N TYR A 425 -12.32 12.43 -18.70
CA TYR A 425 -12.97 11.14 -18.81
C TYR A 425 -12.27 10.13 -17.92
N TRP A 426 -12.97 9.68 -16.88
CA TRP A 426 -12.53 8.60 -15.99
C TRP A 426 -13.20 7.27 -16.32
N ASP A 427 -12.39 6.21 -16.35
CA ASP A 427 -12.86 4.83 -16.48
C ASP A 427 -11.81 3.85 -16.00
N TYR A 428 -12.22 3.01 -15.06
CA TYR A 428 -11.36 2.07 -14.35
C TYR A 428 -11.81 0.62 -14.52
N TYR A 429 -12.90 0.37 -15.26
CA TYR A 429 -13.66 -0.89 -15.14
C TYR A 429 -13.62 -1.74 -16.41
N HIS A 430 -13.49 -1.10 -17.57
CA HIS A 430 -13.56 -1.79 -18.85
C HIS A 430 -12.23 -2.47 -19.19
N THR A 431 -12.33 -3.70 -19.72
CA THR A 431 -11.22 -4.54 -20.15
C THR A 431 -11.10 -4.63 -21.68
N SER A 432 -11.84 -3.79 -22.40
CA SER A 432 -11.83 -3.65 -23.86
C SER A 432 -11.59 -2.20 -24.27
N ALA A 433 -10.72 -1.98 -25.26
CA ALA A 433 -10.38 -0.65 -25.76
C ALA A 433 -11.57 0.05 -26.45
N GLN A 434 -12.51 -0.72 -27.01
CA GLN A 434 -13.64 -0.19 -27.77
C GLN A 434 -14.55 0.70 -26.91
N SER A 435 -14.76 0.34 -25.64
CA SER A 435 -15.53 1.13 -24.67
C SER A 435 -14.93 2.53 -24.47
N TYR A 436 -13.61 2.61 -24.29
CA TYR A 436 -12.89 3.88 -24.16
C TYR A 436 -12.92 4.71 -25.44
N GLU A 437 -12.70 4.09 -26.61
CA GLU A 437 -12.73 4.77 -27.92
C GLU A 437 -14.10 5.39 -28.23
N GLY A 438 -15.19 4.69 -27.91
CA GLY A 438 -16.54 5.23 -28.03
C GLY A 438 -16.73 6.46 -27.16
N ARG A 439 -16.28 6.39 -25.91
CA ARG A 439 -16.44 7.49 -24.96
C ARG A 439 -15.54 8.69 -25.27
N ILE A 440 -14.32 8.48 -25.76
CA ILE A 440 -13.43 9.57 -26.26
C ILE A 440 -14.13 10.33 -27.40
N ARG A 441 -14.68 9.62 -28.39
CA ARG A 441 -15.41 10.25 -29.50
C ARG A 441 -16.62 11.05 -29.03
N ASN A 442 -17.34 10.57 -28.01
CA ASN A 442 -18.46 11.30 -27.43
C ASN A 442 -18.00 12.63 -26.78
N HIS A 443 -16.86 12.64 -26.10
CA HIS A 443 -16.28 13.86 -25.54
C HIS A 443 -15.84 14.85 -26.63
N GLU A 444 -15.20 14.34 -27.69
CA GLU A 444 -14.81 15.15 -28.86
C GLU A 444 -16.02 15.78 -29.53
N GLN A 445 -17.14 15.06 -29.65
CA GLN A 445 -18.38 15.59 -30.22
C GLN A 445 -19.13 16.57 -29.31
N LEU A 446 -18.97 16.43 -28.00
CA LEU A 446 -19.56 17.33 -27.00
C LEU A 446 -18.81 18.65 -26.93
N ARG A 447 -17.46 18.61 -26.94
CA ARG A 447 -16.62 19.78 -26.64
C ARG A 447 -15.82 20.32 -27.82
N GLY A 448 -15.66 19.54 -28.89
CA GLY A 448 -14.77 19.86 -30.00
C GLY A 448 -13.29 19.60 -29.71
N ALA A 449 -12.97 18.93 -28.60
CA ALA A 449 -11.61 18.58 -28.17
C ALA A 449 -11.63 17.23 -27.44
N SER A 450 -10.55 16.46 -27.54
CA SER A 450 -10.41 15.20 -26.80
C SER A 450 -10.26 15.47 -25.30
N PRO A 451 -10.77 14.57 -24.45
CA PRO A 451 -10.70 14.74 -23.00
C PRO A 451 -9.29 14.41 -22.48
N TRP A 452 -9.02 14.85 -21.25
CA TRP A 452 -8.01 14.20 -20.42
C TRP A 452 -8.50 12.80 -20.06
N LEU A 453 -7.60 11.81 -20.04
CA LEU A 453 -7.96 10.44 -19.68
C LEU A 453 -7.42 10.06 -18.30
N ALA A 454 -8.32 9.62 -17.42
CA ALA A 454 -8.00 9.08 -16.13
C ALA A 454 -8.17 7.55 -16.13
N ALA A 455 -7.07 6.83 -15.95
CA ALA A 455 -7.06 5.41 -15.62
C ALA A 455 -7.03 5.23 -14.10
N GLY A 456 -7.30 4.03 -13.59
CA GLY A 456 -7.33 3.76 -12.15
C GLY A 456 -6.34 2.68 -11.75
N SER A 457 -5.54 2.94 -10.71
CA SER A 457 -4.92 1.85 -9.96
C SER A 457 -5.87 1.39 -8.87
N TRP A 458 -6.31 0.14 -8.98
CA TRP A 458 -7.33 -0.42 -8.11
C TRP A 458 -6.80 -0.61 -6.70
N THR A 459 -7.00 0.42 -5.89
CA THR A 459 -6.49 0.62 -4.53
C THR A 459 -7.62 0.85 -3.52
N TRP A 460 -8.79 1.28 -3.98
CA TRP A 460 -9.93 1.53 -3.14
C TRP A 460 -10.59 0.23 -2.66
N SER A 461 -11.15 0.29 -1.45
CA SER A 461 -11.93 -0.79 -0.83
C SER A 461 -11.19 -2.12 -0.70
N ARG A 462 -9.89 -2.07 -0.39
CA ARG A 462 -8.99 -3.23 -0.20
C ARG A 462 -7.78 -2.85 0.66
N PHE A 463 -6.94 -3.83 1.01
CA PHE A 463 -5.71 -3.62 1.79
C PHE A 463 -4.43 -3.67 0.95
N TRP A 464 -4.50 -4.25 -0.25
CA TRP A 464 -3.41 -4.35 -1.20
C TRP A 464 -3.95 -4.13 -2.62
N THR A 465 -3.17 -3.48 -3.48
CA THR A 465 -3.61 -3.14 -4.85
C THR A 465 -3.96 -4.38 -5.67
N ALA A 466 -5.05 -4.33 -6.45
CA ALA A 466 -5.38 -5.38 -7.43
C ALA A 466 -4.56 -5.20 -8.71
N LEU A 467 -3.27 -5.52 -8.63
CA LEU A 467 -2.31 -5.27 -9.71
C LEU A 467 -2.67 -5.99 -11.03
N PRO A 468 -3.07 -7.28 -11.05
CA PRO A 468 -3.44 -7.93 -12.32
C PRO A 468 -4.59 -7.23 -13.06
N PHE A 469 -5.65 -6.84 -12.35
CA PHE A 469 -6.78 -6.13 -12.94
C PHE A 469 -6.41 -4.70 -13.36
N THR A 470 -5.59 -4.03 -12.53
CA THR A 470 -5.04 -2.71 -12.83
C THR A 470 -4.26 -2.71 -14.14
N PHE A 471 -3.38 -3.70 -14.37
CA PHE A 471 -2.62 -3.77 -15.62
C PHE A 471 -3.52 -3.99 -16.83
N GLN A 472 -4.53 -4.85 -16.71
CA GLN A 472 -5.48 -5.11 -17.80
C GLN A 472 -6.23 -3.84 -18.21
N THR A 473 -6.78 -3.11 -17.23
CA THR A 473 -7.55 -1.88 -17.46
C THR A 473 -6.65 -0.73 -17.95
N ILE A 474 -5.43 -0.56 -17.41
CA ILE A 474 -4.45 0.41 -17.93
C ILE A 474 -4.09 0.11 -19.39
N ALA A 475 -3.85 -1.14 -19.73
CA ALA A 475 -3.42 -1.52 -21.08
C ALA A 475 -4.47 -1.11 -22.13
N VAL A 476 -5.74 -1.39 -21.87
CA VAL A 476 -6.82 -1.04 -22.82
C VAL A 476 -7.16 0.45 -22.81
N ASN A 477 -7.09 1.12 -21.66
CA ASN A 477 -7.27 2.57 -21.54
C ASN A 477 -6.21 3.31 -22.39
N LEU A 478 -4.93 2.99 -22.20
CA LEU A 478 -3.84 3.63 -22.95
C LEU A 478 -3.78 3.17 -24.41
N THR A 479 -4.27 1.98 -24.74
CA THR A 479 -4.41 1.55 -26.14
C THR A 479 -5.43 2.42 -26.88
N ALA A 480 -6.60 2.67 -26.27
CA ALA A 480 -7.60 3.56 -26.82
C ALA A 480 -7.09 5.01 -26.92
N ALA A 481 -6.38 5.48 -25.89
CA ALA A 481 -5.75 6.80 -25.87
C ALA A 481 -4.79 7.00 -27.05
N LYS A 482 -3.87 6.05 -27.29
CA LYS A 482 -2.92 6.09 -28.43
C LYS A 482 -3.60 6.11 -29.79
N ARG A 483 -4.80 5.53 -29.91
CA ARG A 483 -5.58 5.52 -31.15
C ARG A 483 -6.31 6.84 -31.41
N SER A 484 -6.45 7.72 -30.41
CA SER A 484 -6.97 9.07 -30.59
C SER A 484 -5.85 10.11 -30.57
N VAL A 485 -5.53 10.67 -31.74
CA VAL A 485 -4.48 11.68 -31.93
C VAL A 485 -4.71 12.94 -31.09
N GLY A 486 -5.96 13.24 -30.71
CA GLY A 486 -6.28 14.44 -29.92
C GLY A 486 -6.04 14.27 -28.42
N VAL A 487 -5.90 13.04 -27.91
CA VAL A 487 -5.62 12.79 -26.48
C VAL A 487 -4.16 13.11 -26.20
N LYS A 488 -3.94 14.16 -25.40
CA LYS A 488 -2.60 14.68 -25.06
C LYS A 488 -2.23 14.52 -23.58
N HIS A 489 -3.22 14.27 -22.73
CA HIS A 489 -3.05 14.28 -21.28
C HIS A 489 -3.68 13.03 -20.68
N VAL A 490 -2.86 12.26 -19.98
CA VAL A 490 -3.28 11.03 -19.33
C VAL A 490 -2.77 11.00 -17.89
N PHE A 491 -3.57 10.45 -16.98
CA PHE A 491 -3.11 10.24 -15.61
C PHE A 491 -3.73 9.02 -14.92
N LEU A 492 -3.03 8.53 -13.89
CA LEU A 492 -3.43 7.38 -13.08
C LEU A 492 -3.98 7.84 -11.72
N THR A 493 -5.24 7.52 -11.42
CA THR A 493 -5.90 7.83 -10.15
C THR A 493 -5.69 6.73 -9.11
N ILE A 494 -5.53 7.15 -7.86
CA ILE A 494 -5.25 6.30 -6.72
C ILE A 494 -6.25 6.64 -5.62
N TRP A 495 -7.43 6.02 -5.69
CA TRP A 495 -8.54 6.27 -4.77
C TRP A 495 -8.41 5.50 -3.46
N GLY A 496 -8.85 6.09 -2.36
CA GLY A 496 -8.71 5.55 -1.00
C GLY A 496 -10.04 5.19 -0.34
N ASP A 497 -11.06 4.75 -1.07
CA ASP A 497 -12.42 4.63 -0.53
C ASP A 497 -12.52 3.83 0.77
N GLU A 498 -13.44 4.28 1.63
CA GLU A 498 -13.77 3.67 2.92
C GLU A 498 -12.63 3.69 3.95
N GLY A 499 -11.83 4.75 3.96
CA GLY A 499 -10.89 5.06 5.04
C GLY A 499 -9.41 4.89 4.70
N ASN A 500 -9.07 4.73 3.42
CA ASN A 500 -7.71 4.63 2.90
C ASN A 500 -6.89 3.50 3.56
N GLU A 501 -7.52 2.33 3.72
CA GLU A 501 -6.98 1.15 4.42
C GLU A 501 -5.89 0.41 3.62
N VAL A 502 -5.69 0.78 2.36
CA VAL A 502 -4.72 0.16 1.46
C VAL A 502 -3.31 0.62 1.82
N ASP A 503 -2.34 -0.27 1.67
CA ASP A 503 -0.98 0.23 1.52
C ASP A 503 -0.83 0.96 0.16
N LEU A 504 -0.78 2.29 0.17
CA LEU A 504 -0.60 3.13 -1.03
C LEU A 504 0.56 2.67 -1.91
N TRP A 505 1.72 2.33 -1.33
CA TRP A 505 2.88 1.95 -2.13
C TRP A 505 2.78 0.53 -2.72
N SER A 506 1.76 -0.26 -2.35
CA SER A 506 1.45 -1.51 -3.05
C SER A 506 1.07 -1.28 -4.51
N SER A 507 0.64 -0.06 -4.86
CA SER A 507 0.30 0.30 -6.23
C SER A 507 1.53 0.64 -7.09
N LEU A 508 2.74 0.84 -6.52
CA LEU A 508 3.95 1.25 -7.26
C LEU A 508 4.23 0.47 -8.56
N PRO A 509 4.00 -0.87 -8.64
CA PRO A 509 4.07 -1.59 -9.91
C PRO A 509 3.15 -1.03 -11.02
N ALA A 510 1.95 -0.57 -10.68
CA ALA A 510 1.02 0.11 -11.59
C ALA A 510 1.58 1.42 -12.13
N TRP A 511 2.25 2.23 -11.30
CA TRP A 511 2.89 3.46 -11.79
C TRP A 511 4.01 3.17 -12.78
N VAL A 512 4.84 2.15 -12.53
CA VAL A 512 5.91 1.76 -13.47
C VAL A 512 5.30 1.24 -14.78
N TYR A 513 4.30 0.37 -14.67
CA TYR A 513 3.57 -0.16 -15.82
C TYR A 513 2.97 0.95 -16.68
N TYR A 514 2.24 1.86 -16.05
CA TYR A 514 1.57 2.98 -16.69
C TYR A 514 2.57 3.92 -17.37
N ALA A 515 3.64 4.30 -16.67
CA ALA A 515 4.69 5.14 -17.23
C ALA A 515 5.32 4.50 -18.46
N ASP A 516 5.83 3.27 -18.35
CA ASP A 516 6.49 2.63 -19.48
C ASP A 516 5.54 2.41 -20.66
N HIS A 517 4.26 2.16 -20.40
CA HIS A 517 3.24 2.09 -21.45
C HIS A 517 3.01 3.43 -22.17
N CYS A 518 3.32 4.58 -21.56
CA CYS A 518 3.23 5.91 -22.19
C CYS A 518 4.44 6.29 -23.06
N TYR A 519 5.43 5.38 -23.21
CA TYR A 519 6.65 5.60 -24.00
C TYR A 519 6.88 4.49 -25.05
N THR A 520 5.85 3.73 -25.47
CA THR A 520 6.05 2.51 -26.28
C THR A 520 5.86 2.68 -27.78
N THR A 521 5.04 3.63 -28.26
CA THR A 521 4.70 3.63 -29.70
C THR A 521 5.85 4.10 -30.59
N THR A 522 6.70 4.97 -30.06
CA THR A 522 7.71 5.68 -30.87
C THR A 522 9.14 5.34 -30.44
N SER A 523 9.36 4.27 -29.66
CA SER A 523 10.72 3.83 -29.31
C SER A 523 11.41 3.24 -30.55
N SER A 524 12.30 4.00 -31.17
CA SER A 524 12.94 3.62 -32.43
C SER A 524 14.04 2.57 -32.18
N VAL A 525 13.72 1.30 -32.42
CA VAL A 525 14.65 0.42 -33.13
C VAL A 525 14.00 0.13 -34.46
N GLU A 526 14.77 0.31 -35.53
CA GLU A 526 14.37 0.20 -36.93
C GLU A 526 13.29 -0.87 -37.16
N GLY A 527 12.07 -0.44 -37.52
CA GLY A 527 11.12 -1.28 -38.26
C GLY A 527 9.96 -1.98 -37.52
N GLY A 528 9.50 -1.53 -36.34
CA GLY A 528 8.22 -2.04 -35.80
C GLY A 528 7.75 -1.41 -34.49
N GLU A 529 6.44 -1.51 -34.21
CA GLU A 529 5.85 -1.19 -32.89
C GLU A 529 6.53 -2.04 -31.82
N ARG A 530 7.24 -1.41 -30.88
CA ARG A 530 7.81 -2.14 -29.75
C ARG A 530 6.74 -2.26 -28.66
N GLY A 531 6.21 -3.47 -28.47
CA GLY A 531 5.36 -3.77 -27.31
C GLY A 531 6.08 -3.53 -25.99
N LEU A 532 5.33 -3.43 -24.89
CA LEU A 532 5.88 -3.24 -23.55
C LEU A 532 6.87 -4.35 -23.17
N GLU A 533 8.13 -4.00 -22.92
CA GLU A 533 9.15 -4.96 -22.50
C GLU A 533 9.03 -5.25 -20.99
N VAL A 534 8.31 -6.33 -20.65
CA VAL A 534 7.99 -6.68 -19.24
C VAL A 534 9.26 -6.85 -18.39
N GLY A 535 10.34 -7.43 -18.94
CA GLY A 535 11.62 -7.57 -18.23
C GLY A 535 12.18 -6.22 -17.78
N MET A 536 12.17 -5.23 -18.67
CA MET A 536 12.61 -3.87 -18.38
C MET A 536 11.72 -3.17 -17.34
N VAL A 537 10.40 -3.38 -17.39
CA VAL A 537 9.47 -2.85 -16.37
C VAL A 537 9.80 -3.42 -14.99
N LYS A 538 10.03 -4.73 -14.89
CA LYS A 538 10.45 -5.39 -13.63
C LYS A 538 11.78 -4.84 -13.13
N ALA A 539 12.75 -4.66 -14.01
CA ALA A 539 14.06 -4.14 -13.66
C ALA A 539 14.02 -2.67 -13.21
N LYS A 540 13.19 -1.83 -13.86
CA LYS A 540 12.93 -0.45 -13.41
C LYS A 540 12.28 -0.42 -12.03
N PHE A 541 11.27 -1.25 -11.79
CA PHE A 541 10.65 -1.37 -10.48
C PHE A 541 11.68 -1.76 -9.41
N ASP A 542 12.51 -2.76 -9.68
CA ASP A 542 13.58 -3.13 -8.76
C ASP A 542 14.59 -1.98 -8.55
N ALA A 543 15.06 -1.35 -9.63
CA ALA A 543 16.09 -0.32 -9.55
C ALA A 543 15.61 0.95 -8.83
N ILE A 544 14.40 1.41 -9.14
CA ILE A 544 13.83 2.68 -8.65
C ILE A 544 13.21 2.50 -7.26
N VAL A 545 12.40 1.45 -7.08
CA VAL A 545 11.63 1.23 -5.85
C VAL A 545 12.37 0.33 -4.87
N GLY A 546 13.19 -0.60 -5.34
CA GLY A 546 13.90 -1.57 -4.50
C GLY A 546 13.01 -2.72 -4.01
N ALA A 547 11.95 -3.04 -4.75
CA ALA A 547 11.07 -4.18 -4.49
C ALA A 547 11.13 -5.19 -5.65
N ASN A 548 10.81 -6.44 -5.35
CA ASN A 548 10.61 -7.45 -6.37
C ASN A 548 9.20 -7.34 -6.96
N TRP A 549 9.11 -7.25 -8.28
CA TRP A 549 7.84 -7.13 -8.99
C TRP A 549 6.90 -8.30 -8.69
N ASP A 550 7.39 -9.53 -8.86
CA ASP A 550 6.56 -10.73 -8.79
C ASP A 550 6.05 -10.98 -7.36
N ASP A 551 6.83 -10.60 -6.34
CA ASP A 551 6.38 -10.68 -4.94
C ASP A 551 5.23 -9.69 -4.64
N PHE A 552 5.26 -8.47 -5.21
CA PHE A 552 4.16 -7.50 -5.10
C PHE A 552 2.90 -7.98 -5.83
N ILE A 553 3.05 -8.62 -7.00
CA ILE A 553 1.94 -9.27 -7.70
C ILE A 553 1.38 -10.43 -6.87
N GLN A 554 2.24 -11.26 -6.30
CA GLN A 554 1.81 -12.38 -5.46
C GLN A 554 1.00 -11.91 -4.24
N ALA A 555 1.36 -10.78 -3.61
CA ALA A 555 0.57 -10.20 -2.53
C ALA A 555 -0.85 -9.77 -2.95
N SER A 556 -1.08 -9.46 -4.25
CA SER A 556 -2.41 -9.17 -4.79
C SER A 556 -3.36 -10.36 -4.74
N SER A 557 -2.83 -11.59 -4.64
CA SER A 557 -3.65 -12.80 -4.51
C SER A 557 -4.44 -12.88 -3.21
N ILE A 558 -4.25 -11.93 -2.27
CA ILE A 558 -5.05 -11.83 -1.05
C ILE A 558 -6.56 -11.69 -1.32
N ASP A 559 -6.92 -11.12 -2.47
CA ASP A 559 -8.31 -10.99 -2.92
C ASP A 559 -8.65 -11.90 -4.11
N ASP A 560 -7.71 -12.71 -4.60
CA ASP A 560 -7.98 -13.65 -5.69
C ASP A 560 -8.72 -14.87 -5.17
N THR A 561 -10.01 -14.93 -5.46
CA THR A 561 -10.91 -16.04 -5.11
C THR A 561 -11.26 -16.92 -6.31
N SER A 562 -10.62 -16.73 -7.45
CA SER A 562 -10.90 -17.51 -8.66
C SER A 562 -10.24 -18.89 -8.58
N LYS A 563 -10.97 -19.96 -8.97
CA LYS A 563 -10.44 -21.34 -8.91
C LYS A 563 -9.35 -21.63 -9.94
N ASP A 564 -9.35 -20.89 -11.05
CA ASP A 564 -8.51 -21.17 -12.22
C ASP A 564 -7.55 -20.01 -12.58
N GLY A 565 -7.48 -18.95 -11.76
CA GLY A 565 -6.70 -17.75 -12.11
C GLY A 565 -7.21 -17.06 -13.37
N ASN A 566 -8.49 -17.21 -13.70
CA ASN A 566 -9.08 -16.69 -14.93
C ASN A 566 -8.89 -15.17 -14.98
N LYS A 567 -8.30 -14.71 -16.10
CA LYS A 567 -8.29 -13.30 -16.45
C LYS A 567 -9.74 -12.81 -16.56
N PHE A 568 -10.00 -11.58 -16.11
CA PHE A 568 -11.29 -10.93 -16.34
C PHE A 568 -11.60 -10.98 -17.82
N ALA A 569 -12.85 -11.29 -18.18
CA ALA A 569 -13.25 -11.41 -19.57
C ALA A 569 -12.87 -10.13 -20.33
N GLU A 570 -12.26 -10.29 -21.51
CA GLU A 570 -12.01 -9.18 -22.43
C GLU A 570 -13.32 -8.89 -23.16
N ASP A 571 -14.16 -8.05 -22.57
CA ASP A 571 -15.42 -7.61 -23.14
C ASP A 571 -15.70 -6.14 -22.78
N ASP A 572 -16.78 -5.59 -23.35
CA ASP A 572 -17.19 -4.20 -23.14
C ASP A 572 -18.07 -4.01 -21.89
N LYS A 573 -18.01 -4.93 -20.91
CA LYS A 573 -18.74 -4.78 -19.64
C LYS A 573 -17.88 -4.13 -18.58
N ILE A 574 -18.57 -3.56 -17.59
CA ILE A 574 -17.97 -3.08 -16.35
C ILE A 574 -17.55 -4.30 -15.52
N HIS A 575 -16.26 -4.38 -15.19
CA HIS A 575 -15.71 -5.40 -14.28
C HIS A 575 -15.25 -4.78 -12.96
N PHE A 576 -15.27 -5.60 -11.90
CA PHE A 576 -14.78 -5.22 -10.57
C PHE A 576 -13.76 -6.23 -10.09
N ALA A 577 -12.61 -5.76 -9.60
CA ALA A 577 -11.67 -6.64 -8.92
C ALA A 577 -12.24 -7.07 -7.55
N PRO A 578 -12.16 -8.37 -7.19
CA PRO A 578 -12.63 -8.84 -5.90
C PRO A 578 -11.90 -8.17 -4.73
N ASN A 579 -12.56 -8.11 -3.57
CA ASN A 579 -12.03 -7.55 -2.31
C ASN A 579 -12.39 -8.39 -1.08
N THR A 580 -12.43 -9.71 -1.26
CA THR A 580 -12.85 -10.70 -0.25
C THR A 580 -12.14 -10.55 1.10
N SER A 581 -10.85 -10.20 1.09
CA SER A 581 -10.07 -10.00 2.32
C SER A 581 -10.65 -8.92 3.23
N LYS A 582 -11.24 -7.86 2.66
CA LYS A 582 -11.88 -6.76 3.39
C LYS A 582 -13.12 -7.23 4.15
N TRP A 583 -14.05 -7.85 3.43
CA TRP A 583 -15.27 -8.40 4.04
C TRP A 583 -14.97 -9.45 5.09
N MET A 584 -14.00 -10.33 4.80
CA MET A 584 -13.62 -11.36 5.75
C MET A 584 -12.93 -10.80 7.00
N LEU A 585 -12.11 -9.75 6.89
CA LEU A 585 -11.48 -9.16 8.06
C LEU A 585 -12.53 -8.50 8.95
N TRP A 586 -13.35 -7.62 8.36
CA TRP A 586 -14.28 -6.78 9.10
C TRP A 586 -15.60 -7.45 9.48
N SER A 587 -15.91 -8.64 8.96
CA SER A 587 -17.11 -9.36 9.40
C SER A 587 -17.02 -9.75 10.88
N ASP A 588 -18.11 -9.56 11.62
CA ASP A 588 -18.21 -10.01 13.01
C ASP A 588 -17.94 -11.53 13.11
N PRO A 589 -17.09 -11.99 14.04
CA PRO A 589 -16.78 -13.42 14.16
C PRO A 589 -17.97 -14.29 14.59
N VAL A 590 -19.06 -13.70 15.11
CA VAL A 590 -20.29 -14.42 15.48
C VAL A 590 -21.35 -14.33 14.36
N HIS A 591 -21.52 -13.16 13.77
CA HIS A 591 -22.50 -12.87 12.70
C HIS A 591 -21.83 -12.80 11.31
N SER A 592 -20.88 -13.69 11.05
CA SER A 592 -19.99 -13.69 9.87
C SER A 592 -20.76 -13.89 8.55
N PHE A 593 -21.45 -12.87 8.06
CA PHE A 593 -22.41 -12.98 6.95
C PHE A 593 -21.77 -13.37 5.60
N ALA A 594 -20.49 -13.05 5.39
CA ALA A 594 -19.77 -13.37 4.15
C ALA A 594 -19.31 -14.84 4.09
N GLU A 595 -19.15 -15.50 5.25
CA GLU A 595 -18.59 -16.85 5.35
C GLU A 595 -19.45 -17.92 4.64
N PRO A 596 -20.79 -17.97 4.78
CA PRO A 596 -21.63 -18.93 4.06
C PRO A 596 -21.48 -18.85 2.54
N THR A 597 -21.34 -17.64 1.98
CA THR A 597 -21.18 -17.43 0.54
C THR A 597 -19.83 -17.93 0.04
N LEU A 598 -18.76 -17.72 0.80
CA LEU A 598 -17.43 -18.26 0.46
C LEU A 598 -17.37 -19.79 0.53
N VAL A 599 -18.03 -20.39 1.52
CA VAL A 599 -18.13 -21.84 1.63
C VAL A 599 -18.95 -22.41 0.45
N ALA A 600 -20.07 -21.75 0.09
CA ALA A 600 -20.92 -22.17 -1.02
C ALA A 600 -20.23 -22.06 -2.38
N SER A 601 -19.29 -21.13 -2.57
CA SER A 601 -18.49 -21.04 -3.80
C SER A 601 -17.46 -22.17 -3.94
N GLY A 602 -17.18 -22.90 -2.86
CA GLY A 602 -16.14 -23.92 -2.80
C GLY A 602 -14.73 -23.34 -2.81
N PHE A 603 -14.55 -22.09 -2.39
CA PHE A 603 -13.25 -21.47 -2.19
C PHE A 603 -12.69 -21.85 -0.81
N ASP A 604 -11.54 -22.53 -0.78
CA ASP A 604 -10.88 -22.86 0.49
C ASP A 604 -10.06 -21.68 1.02
N ALA A 605 -10.75 -20.75 1.68
CA ALA A 605 -10.15 -19.55 2.25
C ALA A 605 -9.04 -19.85 3.27
N GLU A 606 -9.16 -20.92 4.08
CA GLU A 606 -8.15 -21.22 5.10
C GLU A 606 -6.81 -21.61 4.46
N SER A 607 -6.85 -22.54 3.51
CA SER A 607 -5.65 -23.00 2.79
C SER A 607 -5.05 -21.89 1.92
N HIS A 608 -5.90 -21.11 1.25
CA HIS A 608 -5.47 -19.97 0.43
C HIS A 608 -4.66 -18.95 1.25
N TYR A 609 -5.25 -18.46 2.35
CA TYR A 609 -4.60 -17.46 3.17
C TYR A 609 -3.42 -18.00 3.96
N ALA A 610 -3.45 -19.27 4.37
CA ALA A 610 -2.31 -19.90 5.04
C ALA A 610 -1.11 -20.03 4.08
N GLY A 611 -1.34 -20.52 2.86
CA GLY A 611 -0.29 -20.64 1.84
C GLY A 611 0.24 -19.29 1.38
N LEU A 612 -0.61 -18.26 1.28
CA LEU A 612 -0.15 -16.91 0.98
C LEU A 612 0.72 -16.33 2.10
N ALA A 613 0.32 -16.50 3.36
CA ALA A 613 1.10 -16.04 4.51
C ALA A 613 2.47 -16.74 4.61
N GLU A 614 2.55 -18.01 4.21
CA GLU A 614 3.81 -18.76 4.12
C GLU A 614 4.72 -18.22 3.01
N ARG A 615 4.20 -18.11 1.77
CA ARG A 615 4.97 -17.60 0.62
C ARG A 615 5.48 -16.18 0.85
N LEU A 616 4.64 -15.28 1.35
CA LEU A 616 5.07 -13.92 1.71
C LEU A 616 6.01 -13.92 2.93
N GLY A 617 5.84 -14.87 3.86
CA GLY A 617 6.76 -15.11 4.96
C GLY A 617 8.17 -15.40 4.46
N GLU A 618 8.34 -16.26 3.47
CA GLU A 618 9.65 -16.53 2.86
C GLU A 618 10.29 -15.28 2.26
N ARG A 619 9.50 -14.31 1.77
CA ARG A 619 9.98 -13.05 1.18
C ARG A 619 10.32 -11.97 2.20
N VAL A 620 9.75 -12.05 3.41
CA VAL A 620 9.94 -11.05 4.47
C VAL A 620 10.87 -11.55 5.59
N GLU A 621 10.89 -12.86 5.87
CA GLU A 621 11.71 -13.50 6.90
C GLU A 621 13.16 -13.65 6.44
N GLY A 622 13.82 -12.49 6.35
CA GLY A 622 15.26 -12.29 6.35
C GLY A 622 15.70 -11.25 7.38
N VAL A 623 14.79 -10.60 8.11
CA VAL A 623 15.15 -9.69 9.21
C VAL A 623 14.20 -9.93 10.37
N THR A 624 14.66 -10.61 11.42
CA THR A 624 14.01 -10.55 12.72
C THR A 624 14.30 -9.17 13.31
N LEU A 625 13.36 -8.24 13.17
CA LEU A 625 13.34 -7.01 13.96
C LEU A 625 13.06 -7.37 15.42
N SER A 626 14.11 -7.54 16.23
CA SER A 626 13.94 -7.54 17.68
C SER A 626 13.71 -6.08 18.14
N ASN A 627 12.49 -5.82 18.61
CA ASN A 627 12.02 -4.59 19.25
C ASN A 627 11.88 -3.32 18.37
N PRO A 628 10.73 -3.14 17.70
CA PRO A 628 10.31 -1.86 17.09
C PRO A 628 10.01 -0.75 18.12
N LEU A 629 9.95 -1.06 19.42
CA LEU A 629 9.36 -0.17 20.43
C LEU A 629 10.31 0.87 21.05
N GLN A 630 11.60 0.92 20.69
CA GLN A 630 12.55 1.80 21.38
C GLN A 630 13.31 2.82 20.52
N HIS A 631 13.28 2.74 19.18
CA HIS A 631 14.06 3.64 18.34
C HIS A 631 13.23 4.21 17.19
N HIS A 632 12.63 5.38 17.44
CA HIS A 632 11.66 6.02 16.55
C HIS A 632 12.27 6.58 15.25
N ASN A 633 13.60 6.59 15.09
CA ASN A 633 14.25 7.27 13.95
C ASN A 633 15.50 6.55 13.39
N THR A 634 15.73 5.26 13.68
CA THR A 634 16.95 4.59 13.19
C THR A 634 16.75 3.09 12.99
N LEU A 635 16.97 2.60 11.77
CA LEU A 635 17.21 1.19 11.49
C LEU A 635 18.61 0.85 12.01
N VAL A 636 18.70 0.36 13.25
CA VAL A 636 19.97 -0.11 13.84
C VAL A 636 20.00 -1.63 13.78
N VAL A 637 20.91 -2.17 12.97
CA VAL A 637 21.32 -3.58 13.08
C VAL A 637 22.62 -3.60 13.87
N ARG A 638 22.57 -3.99 15.16
CA ARG A 638 23.78 -4.26 15.93
C ARG A 638 24.23 -5.69 15.67
N SER A 639 25.46 -5.83 15.17
CA SER A 639 26.23 -7.07 15.20
C SER A 639 26.53 -7.43 16.66
N THR A 640 25.97 -8.52 17.16
CA THR A 640 26.44 -9.14 18.40
C THR A 640 27.68 -9.96 18.08
N GLN A 641 28.86 -9.34 18.15
CA GLN A 641 30.08 -10.06 18.47
C GLN A 641 30.30 -10.02 19.99
N GLY A 642 30.37 -11.22 20.58
CA GLY A 642 30.98 -11.46 21.89
C GLY A 642 30.00 -11.67 23.04
N LYS A 643 29.72 -12.95 23.35
CA LYS A 643 29.97 -13.51 24.69
C LYS A 643 29.81 -15.04 24.70
N GLU A 644 30.97 -15.67 24.85
CA GLU A 644 31.33 -16.98 25.43
C GLU A 644 30.30 -18.11 25.55
N GLU A 645 30.74 -19.26 25.04
CA GLU A 645 30.28 -20.61 25.37
C GLU A 645 30.34 -20.90 26.88
N LYS A 646 29.30 -21.55 27.41
CA LYS A 646 29.47 -22.66 28.37
C LYS A 646 28.59 -23.84 27.99
N LYS A 647 29.25 -24.99 27.91
CA LYS A 647 28.77 -26.31 27.51
C LYS A 647 28.03 -27.05 28.63
N GLY A 648 27.14 -27.96 28.21
CA GLY A 648 26.69 -29.16 28.95
C GLY A 648 25.20 -29.10 29.32
N LEU A 649 24.37 -30.13 29.15
CA LEU A 649 24.59 -31.55 28.89
C LEU A 649 23.27 -32.16 28.32
N PHE A 650 23.37 -33.27 27.59
CA PHE A 650 22.30 -34.09 26.98
C PHE A 650 21.87 -33.78 25.54
N GLY A 651 22.74 -34.21 24.62
CA GLY A 651 22.29 -34.81 23.36
C GLY A 651 21.86 -36.25 23.60
N ALA A 652 20.60 -36.57 23.25
CA ALA A 652 20.11 -37.93 22.97
C ALA A 652 18.66 -37.88 22.44
N ALA A 653 18.42 -37.16 21.34
CA ALA A 653 17.16 -37.25 20.58
C ALA A 653 17.32 -36.92 19.09
N ALA A 654 18.56 -37.03 18.57
CA ALA A 654 18.89 -36.74 17.17
C ALA A 654 19.08 -38.00 16.30
N SER A 655 18.80 -39.21 16.81
CA SER A 655 19.15 -40.45 16.13
C SER A 655 17.96 -41.28 15.64
N LEU A 656 16.78 -40.69 15.42
CA LEU A 656 15.61 -41.47 14.98
C LEU A 656 14.80 -40.92 13.80
N PHE A 657 15.38 -40.00 13.02
CA PHE A 657 14.82 -39.58 11.72
C PHE A 657 15.81 -39.72 10.54
N SER A 658 16.90 -40.48 10.70
CA SER A 658 17.97 -40.55 9.68
C SER A 658 17.86 -41.69 8.66
N SER A 659 16.73 -42.41 8.54
CA SER A 659 16.65 -43.55 7.61
C SER A 659 15.62 -43.46 6.48
N VAL A 660 15.02 -42.30 6.20
CA VAL A 660 14.13 -42.14 5.02
C VAL A 660 14.48 -40.95 4.10
N THR A 661 15.43 -40.11 4.46
CA THR A 661 15.96 -39.10 3.54
C THR A 661 17.49 -39.16 3.57
N GLY A 662 18.08 -39.78 2.55
CA GLY A 662 19.53 -39.86 2.40
C GLY A 662 20.15 -38.45 2.39
N THR A 663 20.80 -38.09 3.49
CA THR A 663 21.62 -36.90 3.62
C THR A 663 23.06 -37.23 3.26
N SER A 664 23.67 -36.47 2.35
CA SER A 664 25.09 -36.11 2.53
C SER A 664 25.15 -34.72 3.18
N GLU A 665 26.20 -34.55 3.96
CA GLU A 665 26.49 -33.47 4.90
C GLU A 665 26.38 -32.06 4.32
N GLY A 666 25.87 -31.13 5.14
CA GLY A 666 25.77 -29.71 4.80
C GLY A 666 24.67 -29.01 5.60
N GLY A 667 24.90 -28.77 6.89
CA GLY A 667 24.02 -27.92 7.71
C GLY A 667 24.07 -26.48 7.23
N GLY A 668 23.22 -26.16 6.24
CA GLY A 668 23.18 -24.86 5.59
C GLY A 668 22.52 -23.78 6.45
N MET A 669 23.29 -22.73 6.71
CA MET A 669 22.87 -21.41 7.18
C MET A 669 21.68 -20.91 6.33
N LYS A 670 20.51 -20.67 6.93
CA LYS A 670 19.37 -20.06 6.23
C LYS A 670 19.72 -18.60 5.89
N THR A 671 19.96 -18.32 4.61
CA THR A 671 20.53 -17.05 4.14
C THR A 671 19.51 -15.90 4.18
N ILE A 672 19.81 -14.90 5.01
CA ILE A 672 19.20 -13.57 5.13
C ILE A 672 19.56 -12.72 3.89
N ARG A 673 18.87 -12.91 2.75
CA ARG A 673 19.23 -12.24 1.47
C ARG A 673 18.13 -11.38 0.84
N ILE A 674 16.87 -11.74 1.02
CA ILE A 674 15.77 -11.16 0.22
C ILE A 674 15.56 -9.66 0.50
N LEU A 675 15.59 -9.24 1.77
CA LEU A 675 15.49 -7.82 2.13
C LEU A 675 16.77 -7.01 1.84
N ALA A 676 17.91 -7.67 1.63
CA ALA A 676 19.14 -6.99 1.22
C ALA A 676 19.08 -6.61 -0.28
N ASP A 677 18.60 -7.54 -1.11
CA ASP A 677 18.48 -7.32 -2.56
C ASP A 677 17.25 -6.46 -2.90
N HIS A 678 16.13 -6.68 -2.20
CA HIS A 678 14.87 -5.95 -2.35
C HIS A 678 14.38 -5.36 -1.02
N PRO A 679 14.99 -4.26 -0.51
CA PRO A 679 14.64 -3.68 0.78
C PRO A 679 13.19 -3.23 0.92
N PHE A 680 12.53 -2.89 -0.19
CA PHE A 680 11.14 -2.45 -0.18
C PHE A 680 10.13 -3.62 -0.06
N ASN A 681 10.58 -4.88 -0.18
CA ASN A 681 9.77 -6.05 0.14
C ASN A 681 9.34 -6.11 1.62
N ALA A 682 9.95 -5.33 2.51
CA ALA A 682 9.53 -5.22 3.91
C ALA A 682 8.03 -4.84 4.05
N ARG A 683 7.43 -4.20 3.04
CA ARG A 683 6.01 -3.80 3.06
C ARG A 683 5.04 -4.96 2.81
N LEU A 684 5.53 -6.07 2.26
CA LEU A 684 4.74 -7.31 2.11
C LEU A 684 4.26 -7.87 3.46
N GLU A 685 4.86 -7.44 4.57
CA GLU A 685 4.46 -7.83 5.93
C GLU A 685 2.99 -7.46 6.23
N LEU A 686 2.45 -6.37 5.68
CA LEU A 686 1.03 -6.03 5.86
C LEU A 686 0.15 -7.13 5.27
N ALA A 687 0.36 -7.45 3.99
CA ALA A 687 -0.37 -8.51 3.29
C ALA A 687 -0.18 -9.87 3.97
N ARG A 688 1.03 -10.17 4.45
CA ARG A 688 1.33 -11.41 5.17
C ARG A 688 0.57 -11.52 6.50
N LEU A 689 0.59 -10.47 7.33
CA LEU A 689 -0.12 -10.44 8.62
C LEU A 689 -1.63 -10.50 8.44
N LEU A 690 -2.13 -9.86 7.38
CA LEU A 690 -3.54 -9.94 6.99
C LEU A 690 -3.90 -11.37 6.59
N ALA A 691 -3.16 -11.99 5.67
CA ALA A 691 -3.36 -13.38 5.28
C ALA A 691 -3.27 -14.34 6.49
N ARG A 692 -2.33 -14.10 7.42
CA ARG A 692 -2.26 -14.89 8.66
C ARG A 692 -3.50 -14.73 9.53
N THR A 693 -4.04 -13.52 9.65
CA THR A 693 -5.26 -13.26 10.42
C THR A 693 -6.47 -13.91 9.74
N LEU A 694 -6.60 -13.76 8.43
CA LEU A 694 -7.70 -14.32 7.64
C LEU A 694 -7.69 -15.86 7.65
N SER A 695 -6.52 -16.51 7.56
CA SER A 695 -6.43 -17.97 7.69
C SER A 695 -6.94 -18.46 9.05
N LEU A 696 -6.67 -17.74 10.15
CA LEU A 696 -7.19 -18.08 11.47
C LEU A 696 -8.70 -17.80 11.60
N LYS A 697 -9.23 -16.81 10.87
CA LYS A 697 -10.65 -16.43 10.91
C LYS A 697 -11.53 -17.25 9.96
N ALA A 698 -10.98 -17.76 8.86
CA ALA A 698 -11.71 -18.50 7.83
C ALA A 698 -12.48 -19.70 8.39
N ASN A 699 -13.77 -19.81 8.07
CA ASN A 699 -14.66 -20.91 8.50
C ASN A 699 -14.79 -21.06 10.03
N LEU A 700 -14.34 -20.07 10.82
CA LEU A 700 -14.30 -20.17 12.27
C LEU A 700 -15.72 -20.30 12.84
N ARG A 701 -16.66 -19.47 12.36
CA ARG A 701 -18.01 -19.42 12.90
C ARG A 701 -18.82 -20.67 12.56
N GLN A 702 -18.70 -21.18 11.33
CA GLN A 702 -19.34 -22.42 10.90
C GLN A 702 -18.83 -23.62 11.68
N ARG A 703 -17.50 -23.75 11.84
CA ARG A 703 -16.89 -24.86 12.59
C ARG A 703 -17.22 -24.81 14.08
N LEU A 704 -17.29 -23.62 14.69
CA LEU A 704 -17.74 -23.45 16.08
C LEU A 704 -19.18 -23.93 16.25
N HIS A 705 -20.09 -23.58 15.35
CA HIS A 705 -21.47 -24.07 15.35
C HIS A 705 -21.55 -25.59 15.18
N GLN A 706 -20.84 -26.15 14.20
CA GLN A 706 -20.81 -27.60 13.98
C GLN A 706 -20.31 -28.35 15.21
N ALA A 707 -19.21 -27.90 15.82
CA ALA A 707 -18.67 -28.52 17.04
C ALA A 707 -19.62 -28.38 18.24
N TYR A 708 -20.29 -27.23 18.37
CA TYR A 708 -21.24 -26.98 19.46
C TYR A 708 -22.51 -27.86 19.33
N VAL A 709 -23.15 -27.88 18.16
CA VAL A 709 -24.38 -28.64 17.92
C VAL A 709 -24.13 -30.15 17.95
N SER A 710 -23.00 -30.61 17.41
CA SER A 710 -22.60 -32.03 17.48
C SER A 710 -22.08 -32.46 18.85
N ARG A 711 -21.98 -31.53 19.82
CA ARG A 711 -21.42 -31.77 21.16
C ARG A 711 -19.98 -32.28 21.14
N ASN A 712 -19.21 -31.92 20.13
CA ASN A 712 -17.79 -32.25 20.01
C ASN A 712 -16.92 -31.26 20.81
N TRP A 713 -16.84 -31.45 22.12
CA TRP A 713 -16.12 -30.55 23.03
C TRP A 713 -14.61 -30.47 22.79
N PRO A 714 -13.89 -31.56 22.45
CA PRO A 714 -12.47 -31.46 22.07
C PRO A 714 -12.25 -30.54 20.86
N GLN A 715 -13.08 -30.67 19.82
CA GLN A 715 -13.01 -29.79 18.64
C GLN A 715 -13.37 -28.34 19.00
N LEU A 716 -14.42 -28.13 19.81
CA LEU A 716 -14.81 -26.80 20.29
C LEU A 716 -13.68 -26.13 21.09
N GLN A 717 -12.95 -26.89 21.92
CA GLN A 717 -11.79 -26.40 22.66
C GLN A 717 -10.64 -25.99 21.74
N GLN A 718 -10.34 -26.79 20.70
CA GLN A 718 -9.31 -26.45 19.71
C GLN A 718 -9.68 -25.17 18.94
N LEU A 719 -10.93 -25.04 18.51
CA LEU A 719 -11.45 -23.84 17.84
C LEU A 719 -11.45 -22.62 18.77
N ASN A 720 -11.69 -22.81 20.07
CA ASN A 720 -11.57 -21.72 21.03
C ASN A 720 -10.12 -21.22 21.15
N ARG A 721 -9.13 -22.12 21.18
CA ARG A 721 -7.70 -21.74 21.12
C ARG A 721 -7.35 -21.04 19.80
N ARG A 722 -7.93 -21.48 18.67
CA ARG A 722 -7.80 -20.79 17.38
C ARG A 722 -8.39 -19.37 17.43
N THR A 723 -9.53 -19.18 18.09
CA THR A 723 -10.15 -17.86 18.30
C THR A 723 -9.22 -16.92 19.08
N GLY A 724 -8.59 -17.40 20.16
CA GLY A 724 -7.57 -16.64 20.90
C GLY A 724 -6.38 -16.24 20.02
N ARG A 725 -5.82 -17.19 19.26
CA ARG A 725 -4.73 -16.89 18.31
C ARG A 725 -5.15 -15.90 17.21
N CYS A 726 -6.41 -15.94 16.77
CA CYS A 726 -6.96 -14.99 15.80
C CYS A 726 -6.99 -13.57 16.40
N ALA A 727 -7.39 -13.42 17.66
CA ALA A 727 -7.34 -12.14 18.37
C ALA A 727 -5.90 -11.62 18.48
N ASP A 728 -4.94 -12.48 18.83
CA ASP A 728 -3.52 -12.10 18.91
C ASP A 728 -2.95 -11.68 17.55
N ALA A 729 -3.25 -12.43 16.49
CA ALA A 729 -2.87 -12.08 15.12
C ALA A 729 -3.48 -10.74 14.68
N THR A 730 -4.75 -10.50 15.02
CA THR A 730 -5.44 -9.23 14.74
C THR A 730 -4.77 -8.06 15.47
N ARG A 731 -4.38 -8.22 16.74
CA ARG A 731 -3.64 -7.16 17.47
C ARG A 731 -2.27 -6.89 16.84
N LYS A 732 -1.58 -7.92 16.34
CA LYS A 732 -0.30 -7.75 15.62
C LYS A 732 -0.51 -7.00 14.30
N LEU A 733 -1.52 -7.39 13.51
CA LEU A 733 -1.90 -6.71 12.28
C LEU A 733 -2.26 -5.24 12.53
N TRP A 734 -3.11 -4.96 13.52
CA TRP A 734 -3.49 -3.59 13.92
C TRP A 734 -2.27 -2.72 14.22
N ARG A 735 -1.35 -3.20 15.06
CA ARG A 735 -0.12 -2.46 15.40
C ARG A 735 0.73 -2.20 14.17
N TYR A 736 0.94 -3.20 13.31
CA TYR A 736 1.75 -3.03 12.11
C TYR A 736 1.09 -2.09 11.09
N HIS A 737 -0.21 -2.21 10.88
CA HIS A 737 -0.96 -1.34 9.98
C HIS A 737 -0.91 0.12 10.45
N ARG A 738 -0.91 0.37 11.76
CA ARG A 738 -0.67 1.71 12.31
C ARG A 738 0.70 2.26 11.92
N GLU A 739 1.75 1.45 12.01
CA GLU A 739 3.09 1.88 11.60
C GLU A 739 3.15 2.17 10.10
N VAL A 740 2.46 1.36 9.28
CA VAL A 740 2.30 1.62 7.84
C VAL A 740 1.59 2.96 7.62
N TRP A 741 0.49 3.23 8.31
CA TRP A 741 -0.25 4.49 8.25
C TRP A 741 0.65 5.68 8.61
N MET A 742 1.27 5.66 9.79
CA MET A 742 2.11 6.75 10.29
C MET A 742 3.36 6.97 9.43
N SER A 743 3.79 5.95 8.67
CA SER A 743 4.86 6.12 7.69
C SER A 743 4.43 6.93 6.46
N MET A 744 3.15 6.91 6.08
CA MET A 744 2.66 7.50 4.82
C MET A 744 1.84 8.76 5.03
N TYR A 745 0.90 8.71 5.97
CA TYR A 745 -0.14 9.70 6.18
C TYR A 745 0.15 10.56 7.42
N LYS A 746 -0.60 11.66 7.55
CA LYS A 746 -0.75 12.35 8.82
C LYS A 746 -1.49 11.45 9.83
N PRO A 747 -1.38 11.69 11.15
CA PRO A 747 -2.03 10.84 12.15
C PRO A 747 -3.57 10.81 12.08
N HIS A 748 -4.18 11.91 11.63
CA HIS A 748 -5.62 12.04 11.43
C HIS A 748 -6.15 10.99 10.47
N GLY A 749 -7.36 10.49 10.71
CA GLY A 749 -8.00 9.44 9.94
C GLY A 749 -7.77 8.03 10.49
N TRP A 750 -6.63 7.80 11.18
CA TRP A 750 -6.31 6.51 11.78
C TRP A 750 -7.33 6.11 12.86
N GLU A 751 -7.92 7.07 13.57
CA GLU A 751 -8.94 6.82 14.58
C GLU A 751 -10.13 6.01 14.04
N THR A 752 -10.46 6.16 12.75
CA THR A 752 -11.50 5.35 12.10
C THR A 752 -11.10 3.88 12.02
N LEU A 753 -9.87 3.58 11.62
CA LEU A 753 -9.35 2.22 11.54
C LEU A 753 -9.13 1.64 12.94
N GLU A 754 -8.70 2.46 13.88
CA GLU A 754 -8.50 2.06 15.28
C GLU A 754 -9.81 1.62 15.94
N LEU A 755 -10.92 2.33 15.67
CA LEU A 755 -12.26 1.91 16.09
C LEU A 755 -12.66 0.56 15.47
N ARG A 756 -12.42 0.35 14.17
CA ARG A 756 -12.70 -0.93 13.48
C ARG A 756 -11.90 -2.10 14.07
N TYR A 757 -10.58 -1.93 14.22
CA TYR A 757 -9.72 -2.94 14.85
C TYR A 757 -10.09 -3.20 16.30
N GLY A 758 -10.37 -2.14 17.07
CA GLY A 758 -10.82 -2.25 18.47
C GLY A 758 -12.11 -3.06 18.60
N GLY A 759 -13.09 -2.76 17.75
CA GLY A 759 -14.34 -3.54 17.65
C GLY A 759 -14.08 -5.01 17.33
N LEU A 760 -13.31 -5.30 16.27
CA LEU A 760 -13.01 -6.67 15.86
C LEU A 760 -12.29 -7.48 16.95
N VAL A 761 -11.27 -6.89 17.60
CA VAL A 761 -10.52 -7.54 18.69
C VAL A 761 -11.44 -7.82 19.88
N ALA A 762 -12.26 -6.85 20.30
CA ALA A 762 -13.20 -7.02 21.40
C ALA A 762 -14.23 -8.12 21.12
N ARG A 763 -14.70 -8.22 19.87
CA ARG A 763 -15.65 -9.27 19.44
C ARG A 763 -15.01 -10.65 19.42
N LEU A 764 -13.78 -10.78 18.94
CA LEU A 764 -13.02 -12.04 19.01
C LEU A 764 -12.75 -12.48 20.45
N GLU A 765 -12.37 -11.55 21.33
CA GLU A 765 -12.18 -11.83 22.75
C GLU A 765 -13.49 -12.24 23.44
N THR A 766 -14.60 -11.56 23.14
CA THR A 766 -15.92 -11.91 23.68
C THR A 766 -16.30 -13.34 23.30
N LEU A 767 -16.12 -13.71 22.03
CA LEU A 767 -16.35 -15.08 21.56
C LEU A 767 -15.44 -16.08 22.28
N HIS A 768 -14.14 -15.78 22.39
CA HIS A 768 -13.16 -16.63 23.07
C HIS A 768 -13.53 -16.89 24.55
N ARG A 769 -13.91 -15.82 25.27
CA ARG A 769 -14.31 -15.89 26.68
C ARG A 769 -15.61 -16.66 26.86
N ARG A 770 -16.63 -16.42 26.01
CA ARG A 770 -17.93 -17.11 26.11
C ARG A 770 -17.80 -18.61 25.85
N VAL A 771 -17.12 -19.00 24.77
CA VAL A 771 -16.86 -20.42 24.47
C VAL A 771 -16.01 -21.07 25.57
N GLY A 772 -15.00 -20.36 26.08
CA GLY A 772 -14.17 -20.81 27.20
C GLY A 772 -14.98 -21.07 28.48
N ALA A 773 -15.84 -20.13 28.85
CA ALA A 773 -16.72 -20.25 30.03
C ALA A 773 -17.73 -21.41 29.89
N PHE A 774 -18.28 -21.62 28.70
CA PHE A 774 -19.15 -22.76 28.41
C PHE A 774 -18.40 -24.10 28.53
N LEU A 775 -17.20 -24.21 27.94
CA LEU A 775 -16.38 -25.41 28.05
C LEU A 775 -16.01 -25.71 29.50
N GLU A 776 -15.71 -24.70 30.33
CA GLU A 776 -15.51 -24.90 31.77
C GLU A 776 -16.76 -25.41 32.49
N HIS A 777 -17.95 -24.97 32.07
CA HIS A 777 -19.19 -25.46 32.66
C HIS A 777 -19.42 -26.94 32.33
N VAL A 778 -19.20 -27.34 31.08
CA VAL A 778 -19.50 -28.69 30.58
C VAL A 778 -18.41 -29.71 30.92
N LEU A 779 -17.15 -29.29 31.04
CA LEU A 779 -16.01 -30.17 31.34
C LEU A 779 -15.68 -30.27 32.84
N ARG A 780 -16.39 -29.56 33.72
CA ARG A 780 -16.23 -29.73 35.17
C ARG A 780 -16.78 -31.11 35.58
N PRO A 781 -16.04 -31.89 36.39
CA PRO A 781 -16.58 -33.12 36.96
C PRO A 781 -17.78 -32.76 37.85
N THR A 782 -18.95 -33.35 37.58
CA THR A 782 -20.10 -33.31 38.49
C THR A 782 -19.76 -34.06 39.76
N THR A 783 -19.22 -33.39 40.76
CA THR A 783 -19.33 -33.83 42.14
C THR A 783 -20.62 -33.25 42.71
N LEU A 784 -21.66 -34.09 42.88
CA LEU A 784 -22.50 -34.17 44.10
C LEU A 784 -23.80 -34.98 43.93
N GLY A 785 -23.98 -35.94 44.84
CA GLY A 785 -25.26 -36.42 45.39
C GLY A 785 -25.40 -37.95 45.37
N GLY A 786 -25.47 -38.71 46.46
CA GLY A 786 -25.48 -38.48 47.91
C GLY A 786 -25.80 -39.81 48.61
N GLY A 787 -25.31 -40.05 49.83
CA GLY A 787 -25.67 -41.22 50.65
C GLY A 787 -24.64 -41.55 51.74
N LEU A 788 -25.03 -41.31 53.00
CA LEU A 788 -24.31 -41.70 54.22
C LEU A 788 -24.13 -43.23 54.31
N VAL A 789 -22.93 -43.71 54.66
CA VAL A 789 -22.61 -44.68 55.75
C VAL A 789 -21.08 -44.96 55.75
N GLY A 790 -20.45 -44.86 56.92
CA GLY A 790 -19.38 -45.77 57.37
C GLY A 790 -17.93 -45.46 57.00
N GLU A 791 -17.11 -45.19 58.02
CA GLU A 791 -15.65 -45.23 58.01
C GLU A 791 -15.13 -46.62 57.60
N GLU A 792 -14.08 -46.68 56.77
CA GLU A 792 -12.77 -47.32 57.03
C GLU A 792 -11.97 -47.56 55.74
N GLU A 793 -10.65 -47.63 55.93
CA GLU A 793 -9.54 -47.70 54.99
C GLU A 793 -9.65 -48.79 53.90
N GLY A 794 -9.10 -48.53 52.71
CA GLY A 794 -9.02 -49.56 51.66
C GLY A 794 -8.48 -49.06 50.33
N ASP A 795 -7.16 -49.11 50.21
CA ASP A 795 -6.36 -49.09 48.99
C ASP A 795 -7.02 -49.73 47.75
N ARG A 796 -6.78 -49.10 46.58
CA ARG A 796 -6.69 -49.69 45.23
C ARG A 796 -7.99 -50.26 44.63
N GLU A 797 -8.45 -49.60 43.56
CA GLU A 797 -8.93 -50.19 42.28
C GLU A 797 -9.95 -49.26 41.61
N GLU A 798 -9.52 -48.08 41.14
CA GLU A 798 -10.32 -47.33 40.15
C GLU A 798 -9.46 -46.45 39.21
N GLU A 799 -8.18 -46.81 39.06
CA GLU A 799 -7.31 -46.28 38.00
C GLU A 799 -7.36 -47.11 36.69
N ASP A 800 -8.16 -48.19 36.64
CA ASP A 800 -8.08 -49.19 35.57
C ASP A 800 -9.14 -49.10 34.46
N ALA A 801 -10.12 -48.18 34.52
CA ALA A 801 -11.06 -47.98 33.42
C ALA A 801 -10.61 -46.91 32.39
N VAL A 802 -9.72 -45.99 32.78
CA VAL A 802 -9.20 -44.93 31.88
C VAL A 802 -7.86 -45.33 31.24
N ARG A 803 -7.15 -46.32 31.81
CA ARG A 803 -5.92 -46.88 31.22
C ARG A 803 -6.15 -47.89 30.09
N ALA A 804 -7.37 -48.38 29.87
CA ALA A 804 -7.65 -49.37 28.83
C ALA A 804 -7.91 -48.79 27.41
N SER A 805 -8.11 -47.48 27.26
CA SER A 805 -8.30 -46.84 25.93
C SER A 805 -7.03 -46.17 25.38
N GLY A 806 -5.96 -46.08 26.17
CA GLY A 806 -4.73 -45.34 25.82
C GLY A 806 -3.61 -46.17 25.22
N ARG A 807 -3.78 -47.48 24.99
CA ARG A 807 -2.72 -48.35 24.44
C ARG A 807 -3.05 -48.85 23.04
N ARG A 808 -2.86 -47.97 22.04
CA ARG A 808 -2.32 -48.30 20.71
C ARG A 808 -2.23 -47.02 19.86
N ALA A 809 -1.13 -46.30 20.00
CA ALA A 809 -0.39 -45.64 18.90
C ALA A 809 0.62 -44.65 19.47
N ASP A 810 1.62 -45.15 20.21
CA ASP A 810 2.90 -44.47 20.31
C ASP A 810 3.93 -45.35 19.63
N VAL A 811 4.53 -44.88 18.54
CA VAL A 811 5.90 -45.26 18.21
C VAL A 811 6.65 -44.01 17.73
N PHE A 812 7.62 -43.60 18.55
CA PHE A 812 8.82 -42.77 18.29
C PHE A 812 8.91 -41.32 18.86
N LEU A 813 9.35 -41.25 20.14
CA LEU A 813 10.39 -40.37 20.79
C LEU A 813 10.25 -38.81 20.85
N PRO A 814 10.99 -38.11 21.75
CA PRO A 814 10.99 -38.17 23.23
C PRO A 814 10.73 -36.76 23.88
N PHE A 815 10.36 -36.74 25.16
CA PHE A 815 10.20 -35.52 25.98
C PHE A 815 11.56 -34.96 26.47
N PRO A 816 11.78 -33.64 26.52
CA PRO A 816 12.71 -33.02 27.45
C PRO A 816 12.02 -32.61 28.75
N SER A 817 12.72 -32.88 29.85
CA SER A 817 12.35 -32.67 31.24
C SER A 817 12.55 -31.22 31.72
N SER A 818 11.64 -30.82 32.61
CA SER A 818 11.76 -29.88 33.75
C SER A 818 12.23 -28.44 33.50
N PHE A 819 11.30 -27.49 33.67
CA PHE A 819 11.56 -26.19 34.27
C PHE A 819 10.89 -26.18 35.65
N ASP A 820 11.71 -26.19 36.70
CA ASP A 820 11.32 -25.81 38.06
C ASP A 820 11.39 -24.29 38.22
N GLU A 821 10.51 -23.81 39.08
CA GLU A 821 10.35 -22.45 39.55
C GLU A 821 11.54 -22.04 40.44
N ASP A 822 12.01 -20.80 40.29
CA ASP A 822 12.56 -20.03 41.41
C ASP A 822 12.49 -18.53 41.09
N ALA A 823 11.59 -17.83 41.77
CA ALA A 823 11.44 -16.38 41.75
C ALA A 823 12.13 -15.79 42.99
N GLY A 824 13.33 -15.25 42.79
CA GLY A 824 14.10 -14.50 43.79
C GLY A 824 14.38 -13.07 43.31
N GLU A 825 13.94 -12.13 44.13
CA GLU A 825 14.24 -10.69 44.28
C GLU A 825 15.31 -10.01 43.38
N SER A 826 14.94 -8.84 42.85
CA SER A 826 15.70 -7.57 42.89
C SER A 826 14.87 -6.50 42.16
N GLY A 827 14.58 -5.33 42.73
CA GLY A 827 15.54 -4.29 43.06
C GLY A 827 15.33 -3.13 42.07
N ARG A 828 14.39 -2.23 42.35
CA ARG A 828 14.30 -0.92 41.66
C ARG A 828 14.65 0.18 42.64
N SER A 829 15.83 0.76 42.41
CA SER A 829 16.26 2.05 42.91
C SER A 829 15.58 3.15 42.09
N SER A 830 14.88 4.07 42.75
CA SER A 830 14.51 5.38 42.24
C SER A 830 15.24 6.44 43.05
N LEU A 831 15.89 7.37 42.35
CA LEU A 831 16.48 8.58 42.91
C LEU A 831 15.38 9.61 43.21
N ASP A 832 15.57 10.23 44.36
CA ASP A 832 14.91 11.38 45.01
C ASP A 832 15.01 12.69 44.18
N PRO A 833 14.31 13.81 44.51
CA PRO A 833 14.42 14.45 45.83
C PRO A 833 13.22 15.18 46.45
N GLU A 834 13.26 15.22 47.80
CA GLU A 834 13.01 16.37 48.71
C GLU A 834 11.61 17.01 48.76
N GLN A 835 11.05 17.49 49.88
CA GLN A 835 11.25 17.39 51.33
C GLN A 835 10.14 18.26 51.99
N SER A 836 9.86 18.02 53.27
CA SER A 836 9.30 18.93 54.31
C SER A 836 7.77 18.95 54.50
N GLN A 837 7.27 18.31 55.57
CA GLN A 837 6.97 18.83 56.94
C GLN A 837 5.54 19.41 57.03
N GLU A 838 4.59 18.78 57.74
CA GLU A 838 4.33 18.72 59.20
C GLU A 838 3.07 19.55 59.55
N GLY A 839 2.29 19.08 60.54
CA GLY A 839 1.26 19.86 61.25
C GLY A 839 -0.18 19.44 60.93
N GLU A 840 -0.77 18.50 61.65
CA GLU A 840 -1.52 18.69 62.91
C GLU A 840 -2.89 19.40 62.79
N SER A 841 -3.92 18.58 63.09
CA SER A 841 -4.95 18.84 64.12
C SER A 841 -6.34 19.42 63.75
N ARG A 842 -7.34 18.79 64.40
CA ARG A 842 -8.68 19.26 64.81
C ARG A 842 -9.73 19.33 63.70
N GLY A 843 -10.80 18.54 63.77
CA GLY A 843 -11.95 18.68 64.71
C GLY A 843 -13.02 19.48 63.95
N ASP A 844 -14.29 19.16 63.85
CA ASP A 844 -15.25 18.58 64.77
C ASP A 844 -16.59 18.52 63.99
N SER A 845 -17.39 17.47 64.16
CA SER A 845 -18.86 17.54 64.07
C SER A 845 -19.45 16.20 64.48
N GLY A 846 -20.01 16.17 65.69
CA GLY A 846 -20.88 15.10 66.17
C GLY A 846 -22.36 15.30 65.81
N GLU A 847 -23.13 14.33 66.32
CA GLU A 847 -24.60 14.15 66.33
C GLU A 847 -25.17 13.44 65.09
N ASP A 848 -25.23 12.11 65.09
CA ASP A 848 -26.18 11.19 65.78
C ASP A 848 -27.65 11.34 65.33
N GLY A 849 -28.06 10.33 64.57
CA GLY A 849 -29.44 10.01 64.20
C GLY A 849 -29.49 8.54 63.79
N SER A 850 -29.62 7.67 64.80
CA SER A 850 -29.76 6.21 64.72
C SER A 850 -31.00 5.76 63.96
N GLU A 851 -30.86 4.74 63.12
CA GLU A 851 -31.66 3.51 63.22
C GLU A 851 -31.00 2.39 62.41
N ASP A 852 -30.85 1.26 63.10
CA ASP A 852 -30.11 0.07 62.75
C ASP A 852 -30.74 -0.73 61.60
N ASP A 853 -29.90 -1.28 60.71
CA ASP A 853 -30.02 -2.64 60.15
C ASP A 853 -28.89 -2.87 59.13
N ASP A 854 -27.67 -3.17 59.58
CA ASP A 854 -26.71 -3.90 58.72
C ASP A 854 -25.78 -4.77 59.56
N ASP A 855 -26.30 -5.93 59.97
CA ASP A 855 -25.50 -7.00 60.56
C ASP A 855 -25.71 -8.30 59.77
N SER A 856 -25.12 -8.38 58.57
CA SER A 856 -24.84 -9.68 57.93
C SER A 856 -23.73 -9.69 56.85
N MET A 857 -22.66 -8.90 56.99
CA MET A 857 -21.46 -9.04 56.12
C MET A 857 -20.55 -10.20 56.56
N ARG A 858 -21.07 -11.43 56.49
CA ARG A 858 -20.27 -12.67 56.41
C ARG A 858 -20.99 -13.73 55.57
N SER A 859 -20.90 -13.65 54.24
CA SER A 859 -21.07 -14.84 53.40
C SER A 859 -20.66 -14.61 51.94
N ARG A 860 -19.79 -15.50 51.44
CA ARG A 860 -19.48 -15.80 50.04
C ARG A 860 -18.64 -14.79 49.26
N ARG A 861 -17.33 -15.01 49.31
CA ARG A 861 -16.49 -14.94 48.09
C ARG A 861 -17.17 -15.80 47.01
N ARG A 862 -17.95 -15.19 46.11
CA ARG A 862 -18.33 -15.82 44.84
C ARG A 862 -17.02 -16.16 44.14
N ARG A 863 -16.75 -17.45 43.92
CA ARG A 863 -15.69 -17.89 43.01
C ARG A 863 -15.99 -17.30 41.65
N GLU A 864 -15.35 -16.18 41.31
CA GLU A 864 -15.40 -15.63 39.96
C GLU A 864 -14.87 -16.70 39.01
N ASN A 865 -15.62 -16.92 37.93
CA ASN A 865 -15.17 -17.74 36.82
C ASN A 865 -13.84 -17.14 36.29
N LYS A 866 -12.88 -17.97 35.86
CA LYS A 866 -11.61 -17.52 35.25
C LYS A 866 -11.83 -16.51 34.10
N TRP A 867 -13.00 -16.56 33.48
CA TRP A 867 -13.40 -15.71 32.36
C TRP A 867 -14.16 -14.43 32.75
N GLY A 868 -14.36 -14.13 34.04
CA GLY A 868 -14.93 -12.88 34.52
C GLY A 868 -16.47 -12.76 34.45
N TRP A 869 -17.19 -13.87 34.24
CA TRP A 869 -18.66 -13.89 34.23
C TRP A 869 -19.22 -14.18 35.63
N GLN A 870 -20.13 -13.31 36.09
CA GLN A 870 -20.83 -13.49 37.37
C GLN A 870 -21.80 -14.69 37.34
N GLU A 871 -22.45 -14.91 36.19
CA GLU A 871 -23.31 -16.07 35.94
C GLU A 871 -22.57 -17.14 35.12
N LYS A 872 -22.93 -18.41 35.33
CA LYS A 872 -22.35 -19.50 34.56
C LYS A 872 -22.90 -19.46 33.14
N VAL A 873 -22.01 -19.51 32.14
CA VAL A 873 -22.40 -19.66 30.73
C VAL A 873 -22.75 -21.14 30.50
N THR A 874 -24.04 -21.45 30.46
CA THR A 874 -24.56 -22.83 30.32
C THR A 874 -24.95 -23.20 28.90
N SER A 875 -25.10 -22.22 28.01
CA SER A 875 -25.39 -22.39 26.59
C SER A 875 -24.73 -21.30 25.76
N LEU A 876 -24.65 -21.53 24.44
CA LEU A 876 -24.18 -20.57 23.43
C LEU A 876 -25.25 -20.38 22.34
N PRO A 877 -26.33 -19.63 22.60
CA PRO A 877 -27.42 -19.43 21.63
C PRO A 877 -26.94 -18.88 20.29
N GLU A 878 -25.89 -18.05 20.32
CA GLU A 878 -25.26 -17.49 19.13
C GLU A 878 -24.58 -18.53 18.24
N LEU A 879 -24.36 -19.76 18.72
CA LEU A 879 -23.84 -20.91 17.97
C LEU A 879 -24.88 -22.00 17.73
N GLU A 880 -26.13 -21.86 18.19
CA GLU A 880 -27.16 -22.90 18.04
C GLU A 880 -27.62 -23.04 16.59
N LYS A 881 -27.72 -21.92 15.86
CA LYS A 881 -28.20 -21.89 14.48
C LYS A 881 -27.05 -21.72 13.48
N PRO A 882 -27.14 -22.38 12.32
CA PRO A 882 -26.23 -22.10 11.21
C PRO A 882 -26.48 -20.67 10.70
N LEU A 883 -25.46 -20.08 10.09
CA LEU A 883 -25.63 -18.83 9.35
C LEU A 883 -26.36 -19.11 8.04
N HIS A 884 -27.25 -18.20 7.64
CA HIS A 884 -27.95 -18.29 6.36
C HIS A 884 -27.08 -17.78 5.22
N LEU A 885 -27.25 -18.37 4.03
CA LEU A 885 -26.68 -17.83 2.81
C LEU A 885 -27.39 -16.50 2.49
N VAL A 886 -26.68 -15.38 2.62
CA VAL A 886 -27.22 -14.04 2.31
C VAL A 886 -27.10 -13.76 0.82
N TYR A 887 -25.99 -14.16 0.21
CA TYR A 887 -25.71 -13.95 -1.21
C TYR A 887 -25.58 -15.31 -1.91
N GLY A 888 -26.35 -15.49 -2.99
CA GLY A 888 -26.39 -16.69 -3.81
C GLY A 888 -25.14 -16.91 -4.66
N SER A 889 -24.26 -15.91 -4.79
CA SER A 889 -22.95 -16.06 -5.43
C SER A 889 -21.89 -15.08 -4.87
N PRO A 890 -20.59 -15.36 -5.02
CA PRO A 890 -19.51 -14.42 -4.70
C PRO A 890 -19.62 -13.10 -5.45
N GLU A 891 -20.11 -13.11 -6.69
CA GLU A 891 -20.31 -11.90 -7.50
C GLU A 891 -21.35 -10.97 -6.89
N GLN A 892 -22.38 -11.52 -6.23
CA GLN A 892 -23.37 -10.72 -5.50
C GLN A 892 -22.77 -10.04 -4.24
N LEU A 893 -21.73 -10.62 -3.64
CA LEU A 893 -20.97 -9.98 -2.56
C LEU A 893 -20.21 -8.74 -3.11
N LEU A 894 -19.72 -8.81 -4.35
CA LEU A 894 -19.07 -7.70 -5.04
C LEU A 894 -20.08 -6.62 -5.44
N ASP A 895 -21.29 -6.99 -5.87
CA ASP A 895 -22.33 -6.01 -6.21
C ASP A 895 -22.88 -5.25 -4.99
N TYR A 896 -22.84 -5.83 -3.78
CA TYR A 896 -23.24 -5.14 -2.53
C TYR A 896 -22.36 -3.90 -2.22
N HIS A 897 -21.10 -3.92 -2.65
CA HIS A 897 -20.18 -2.77 -2.56
C HIS A 897 -20.70 -1.55 -3.33
N ARG A 898 -21.46 -1.75 -4.42
CA ARG A 898 -22.02 -0.66 -5.23
C ARG A 898 -23.05 0.19 -4.49
N VAL A 899 -23.64 -0.33 -3.41
CA VAL A 899 -24.87 0.24 -2.81
C VAL A 899 -24.70 0.63 -1.33
N SER A 900 -23.62 0.19 -0.68
CA SER A 900 -23.45 0.39 0.77
C SER A 900 -22.04 0.81 1.14
N ARG A 901 -21.90 2.04 1.68
CA ARG A 901 -20.77 2.38 2.55
C ARG A 901 -20.83 1.41 3.74
N PRO A 902 -19.78 0.64 4.09
CA PRO A 902 -19.81 -0.33 5.18
C PRO A 902 -19.94 0.44 6.50
N THR A 903 -21.18 0.73 6.85
CA THR A 903 -21.58 1.35 8.12
C THR A 903 -21.88 0.27 9.15
N TYR A 904 -21.87 -1.00 8.75
CA TYR A 904 -22.19 -2.17 9.58
C TYR A 904 -21.02 -3.16 9.76
N CYS A 905 -19.79 -2.71 9.49
CA CYS A 905 -18.57 -3.45 9.80
C CYS A 905 -17.92 -2.91 11.07
#